data_AF-A0A661CHN6-F1
#
_entry.id   AF-A0A661CHN6-F1
#
_cell.length_a   1.000
_cell.length_b   1.000
_cell.length_c   1.000
_cell.angle_alpha   90.00
_cell.angle_beta   90.00
_cell.angle_gamma   90.00
#
_symmetry.space_group_name_H-M   'P 1'
#
loop_
_entity.id
_entity.type
_entity.pdbx_description
1 polymer ?
#
loop_
_entity_poly.entity_id
_entity_poly.type
_entity_poly.pdbx_seq_one_letter_code
_entity_poly.pdbx_strand_id
1 'polypeptide(L)'
;IEQAKLVRRYGAAVIVMAFDEVGQADTRERKREICTRSYEILTEQVGFPPEDIIFDPNIFAVATGIDEHNNYAVDFIEAVRDIKQALPHALISGGVSNVSFSFRGNNPLREAIHAVFLYHAIKAGMDMGIVNAGQLAIYDDLPEELRERVEDVILNRRDDATERLLDIAEKYRGDGKKVEVKEDLEWRSWPVGKRLEHALVKGTADFIDEDTELCRQNADRPIHVIEGALMDGMNVVGDLFGEGKMFLPQVVKSARVMKKAVAYLMPFIEDEKEDGEQASNNGKILMATVKGDVHDIGKNIVGVVLQCNNFEIIDMGVMVSCADILETARKENVDIIGLSGLITPSLDEMVHVAKEMERLGFEVPLMIGGATTSLIHTAVKIEQNYHGCSIYVKDASRAVGVAQSLLSKDLRDDFIVKVKADYENKRARHKGRKSSRRQLKIADARANKTKIDWSEYSPTIPRQLGVQVFDDYPLTDLVDRIDWTPFFQAWELAGKFPRILEDEVVGEHATHLFRDAKAMLTKIVDEKWLTARAVMGLFPANSINDDDIDVYSDDSRKEVRMTLHSLRQQGERPPGRPNAALADFVAPKDSGVNDYIGAFAVTAGIGIDEHVDRFEDDHDDYHSIMLKALADRLAEAFAERLHELVRKDLWGYVVDEQLDNEALINEKYQGIRPAPGYPACPDHTEKALLWELLEPEKNAGITITESYAMLPTAAVSGFYFAHPESRYFGLGKIDRDQVEDYAQRKAWSMDVAERWLAPAMSYDGDD
;
A
#
# COMPACT_ATOMS: atom_id res chain seq x y z
N ILE A 1 36.79 -24.15 -5.29
CA ILE A 1 37.27 -23.76 -3.93
C ILE A 1 37.46 -22.25 -3.79
N GLU A 2 38.31 -21.60 -4.60
CA GLU A 2 38.54 -20.15 -4.52
C GLU A 2 37.24 -19.33 -4.58
N GLN A 3 36.39 -19.62 -5.57
CA GLN A 3 35.07 -18.98 -5.71
C GLN A 3 34.17 -19.16 -4.48
N ALA A 4 34.12 -20.37 -3.91
CA ALA A 4 33.31 -20.64 -2.72
C ALA A 4 33.80 -19.84 -1.48
N LYS A 5 35.12 -19.64 -1.32
CA LYS A 5 35.66 -18.78 -0.27
C LYS A 5 35.25 -17.32 -0.45
N LEU A 6 35.17 -16.84 -1.69
CA LEU A 6 34.75 -15.49 -2.01
C LEU A 6 33.25 -15.29 -1.73
N VAL A 7 32.40 -16.21 -2.17
CA VAL A 7 30.95 -16.20 -1.89
C VAL A 7 30.68 -16.18 -0.39
N ARG A 8 31.37 -17.03 0.38
CA ARG A 8 31.25 -17.05 1.86
C ARG A 8 31.67 -15.72 2.49
N ARG A 9 32.72 -15.06 1.98
CA ARG A 9 33.19 -13.77 2.49
C ARG A 9 32.14 -12.66 2.34
N TYR A 10 31.30 -12.75 1.32
CA TYR A 10 30.19 -11.81 1.09
C TYR A 10 28.91 -12.17 1.85
N GLY A 11 28.88 -13.28 2.59
CA GLY A 11 27.70 -13.72 3.34
C GLY A 11 26.56 -14.21 2.45
N ALA A 12 26.88 -14.76 1.27
CA ALA A 12 25.90 -15.29 0.32
C ALA A 12 25.85 -16.83 0.33
N ALA A 13 24.71 -17.40 -0.04
CA ALA A 13 24.54 -18.83 -0.32
C ALA A 13 25.15 -19.20 -1.69
N VAL A 14 25.39 -20.50 -1.92
CA VAL A 14 25.99 -21.00 -3.17
C VAL A 14 25.03 -21.93 -3.91
N ILE A 15 24.86 -21.71 -5.21
CA ILE A 15 24.17 -22.64 -6.12
C ILE A 15 25.22 -23.41 -6.92
N VAL A 16 25.18 -24.74 -6.85
CA VAL A 16 26.10 -25.64 -7.54
C VAL A 16 25.34 -26.47 -8.56
N MET A 17 25.58 -26.21 -9.84
CA MET A 17 25.10 -27.08 -10.91
C MET A 17 25.85 -28.42 -10.91
N ALA A 18 25.14 -29.52 -11.16
CA ALA A 18 25.72 -30.86 -11.29
C ALA A 18 26.48 -31.02 -12.62
N PHE A 19 27.60 -30.31 -12.72
CA PHE A 19 28.49 -30.27 -13.86
C PHE A 19 29.94 -30.41 -13.38
N ASP A 20 30.67 -31.35 -13.95
CA ASP A 20 32.07 -31.59 -13.62
C ASP A 20 32.94 -31.62 -14.89
N GLU A 21 34.20 -32.06 -14.75
CA GLU A 21 35.17 -32.10 -15.84
C GLU A 21 34.80 -33.09 -16.96
N VAL A 22 33.87 -34.01 -16.70
CA VAL A 22 33.38 -35.01 -17.67
C VAL A 22 32.11 -34.51 -18.37
N GLY A 23 31.32 -33.65 -17.72
CA GLY A 23 30.18 -32.97 -18.33
C GLY A 23 28.98 -32.81 -17.39
N GLN A 24 27.78 -32.63 -17.97
CA GLN A 24 26.53 -32.55 -17.21
C GLN A 24 26.12 -33.93 -16.69
N ALA A 25 25.60 -33.97 -15.46
CA ALA A 25 24.99 -35.18 -14.92
C ALA A 25 23.59 -35.43 -15.52
N ASP A 26 23.52 -36.33 -16.49
CA ASP A 26 22.31 -36.78 -17.19
C ASP A 26 21.60 -37.94 -16.47
N THR A 27 22.33 -38.90 -15.90
CA THR A 27 21.75 -40.03 -15.14
C THR A 27 21.59 -39.74 -13.63
N ARG A 28 20.69 -40.47 -12.96
CA ARG A 28 20.50 -40.42 -11.50
C ARG A 28 21.81 -40.61 -10.74
N GLU A 29 22.62 -41.61 -11.12
CA GLU A 29 23.90 -41.93 -10.47
C GLU A 29 24.88 -40.76 -10.57
N ARG A 30 25.00 -40.16 -11.77
CA ARG A 30 25.89 -39.02 -11.99
C ARG A 30 25.44 -37.79 -11.22
N LYS A 31 24.14 -37.53 -11.14
CA LYS A 31 23.58 -36.41 -10.36
C LYS A 31 23.96 -36.54 -8.88
N ARG A 32 23.78 -37.74 -8.32
CA ARG A 32 24.16 -38.05 -6.94
C ARG A 32 25.66 -37.93 -6.71
N GLU A 33 26.48 -38.49 -7.60
CA GLU A 33 27.95 -38.48 -7.50
C GLU A 33 28.49 -37.03 -7.41
N ILE A 34 28.10 -36.17 -8.36
CA ILE A 34 28.62 -34.80 -8.45
C ILE A 34 28.15 -33.94 -7.27
N CYS A 35 26.88 -34.05 -6.86
CA CYS A 35 26.36 -33.32 -5.70
C CYS A 35 27.06 -33.75 -4.41
N THR A 36 27.28 -35.04 -4.21
CA THR A 36 27.99 -35.57 -3.02
C THR A 36 29.43 -35.06 -2.96
N ARG A 37 30.17 -35.18 -4.07
CA ARG A 37 31.56 -34.68 -4.16
C ARG A 37 31.63 -33.18 -3.88
N SER A 38 30.70 -32.41 -4.42
CA SER A 38 30.63 -30.96 -4.23
C SER A 38 30.32 -30.58 -2.78
N TYR A 39 29.41 -31.32 -2.13
CA TYR A 39 29.05 -31.12 -0.73
C TYR A 39 30.26 -31.32 0.19
N GLU A 40 30.98 -32.43 0.06
CA GLU A 40 32.19 -32.73 0.85
C GLU A 40 33.26 -31.64 0.70
N ILE A 41 33.49 -31.14 -0.53
CA ILE A 41 34.45 -30.05 -0.77
C ILE A 41 34.00 -28.76 -0.06
N LEU A 42 32.71 -28.41 -0.14
CA LEU A 42 32.18 -27.17 0.43
C LEU A 42 32.14 -27.20 1.96
N THR A 43 31.71 -28.30 2.57
CA THR A 43 31.61 -28.42 4.02
C THR A 43 32.97 -28.68 4.67
N GLU A 44 33.74 -29.65 4.17
CA GLU A 44 34.96 -30.12 4.84
C GLU A 44 36.19 -29.26 4.54
N GLN A 45 36.32 -28.74 3.32
CA GLN A 45 37.51 -27.98 2.91
C GLN A 45 37.32 -26.45 2.95
N VAL A 46 36.10 -25.97 2.68
CA VAL A 46 35.78 -24.52 2.66
C VAL A 46 35.10 -24.06 3.96
N GLY A 47 34.40 -24.96 4.67
CA GLY A 47 33.65 -24.67 5.89
C GLY A 47 32.36 -23.88 5.62
N PHE A 48 31.70 -24.15 4.50
CA PHE A 48 30.39 -23.58 4.18
C PHE A 48 29.31 -24.21 5.08
N PRO A 49 28.35 -23.43 5.63
CA PRO A 49 27.18 -24.00 6.29
C PRO A 49 26.37 -24.85 5.30
N PRO A 50 26.02 -26.11 5.64
CA PRO A 50 25.23 -26.99 4.76
C PRO A 50 23.91 -26.41 4.28
N GLU A 51 23.23 -25.62 5.14
CA GLU A 51 21.96 -24.95 4.85
C GLU A 51 22.07 -23.84 3.78
N ASP A 52 23.28 -23.35 3.50
CA ASP A 52 23.56 -22.33 2.49
C ASP A 52 24.02 -22.94 1.15
N ILE A 53 23.97 -24.28 1.01
CA ILE A 53 24.33 -25.01 -0.22
C ILE A 53 23.05 -25.41 -0.97
N ILE A 54 22.91 -24.94 -2.20
CA ILE A 54 21.81 -25.28 -3.10
C ILE A 54 22.37 -26.06 -4.30
N PHE A 55 21.87 -27.26 -4.57
CA PHE A 55 22.23 -28.04 -5.75
C PHE A 55 21.25 -27.85 -6.89
N ASP A 56 21.73 -27.73 -8.13
CA ASP A 56 20.92 -27.90 -9.35
C ASP A 56 21.33 -29.20 -10.06
N PRO A 57 20.59 -30.30 -9.89
CA PRO A 57 20.90 -31.59 -10.51
C PRO A 57 20.68 -31.65 -12.03
N ASN A 58 20.39 -30.53 -12.69
CA ASN A 58 20.01 -30.39 -14.11
C ASN A 58 18.69 -31.09 -14.47
N ILE A 59 17.70 -30.32 -14.90
CA ILE A 59 16.46 -30.83 -15.50
C ILE A 59 16.64 -30.91 -17.02
N PHE A 60 16.34 -32.07 -17.61
CA PHE A 60 16.39 -32.31 -19.06
C PHE A 60 15.00 -32.48 -19.67
N ALA A 61 14.91 -32.31 -20.98
CA ALA A 61 13.66 -32.38 -21.73
C ALA A 61 13.17 -33.83 -21.88
N VAL A 62 11.87 -34.03 -21.68
CA VAL A 62 11.18 -35.31 -21.94
C VAL A 62 10.33 -35.21 -23.21
N ALA A 63 9.78 -36.34 -23.65
CA ALA A 63 8.94 -36.43 -24.85
C ALA A 63 9.60 -35.83 -26.10
N THR A 64 10.92 -36.02 -26.25
CA THR A 64 11.69 -35.56 -27.42
C THR A 64 11.60 -36.51 -28.61
N GLY A 65 11.00 -37.69 -28.44
CA GLY A 65 10.99 -38.78 -29.43
C GLY A 65 12.26 -39.63 -29.46
N ILE A 66 13.09 -39.56 -28.41
CA ILE A 66 14.31 -40.36 -28.24
C ILE A 66 14.09 -41.19 -26.97
N ASP A 67 14.19 -42.52 -27.07
CA ASP A 67 13.83 -43.44 -25.98
C ASP A 67 14.69 -43.21 -24.73
N GLU A 68 15.97 -42.89 -24.91
CA GLU A 68 16.90 -42.59 -23.83
C GLU A 68 16.49 -41.36 -23.00
N HIS A 69 15.67 -40.46 -23.55
CA HIS A 69 15.22 -39.24 -22.86
C HIS A 69 13.94 -39.42 -22.04
N ASN A 70 13.22 -40.53 -22.23
CA ASN A 70 11.94 -40.77 -21.56
C ASN A 70 12.08 -40.84 -20.03
N ASN A 71 13.25 -41.27 -19.54
CA ASN A 71 13.49 -41.45 -18.12
C ASN A 71 14.04 -40.20 -17.39
N TYR A 72 14.37 -39.12 -18.10
CA TYR A 72 15.06 -37.97 -17.52
C TYR A 72 14.32 -37.27 -16.37
N ALA A 73 12.99 -37.18 -16.44
CA ALA A 73 12.19 -36.62 -15.35
C ALA A 73 12.20 -37.52 -14.11
N VAL A 74 12.11 -38.84 -14.29
CA VAL A 74 12.22 -39.85 -13.21
C VAL A 74 13.60 -39.80 -12.57
N ASP A 75 14.67 -39.78 -13.37
CA ASP A 75 16.04 -39.71 -12.89
C ASP A 75 16.31 -38.46 -12.05
N PHE A 76 15.72 -37.32 -12.43
CA PHE A 76 15.77 -36.12 -11.61
C PHE A 76 15.01 -36.29 -10.29
N ILE A 77 13.76 -36.74 -10.33
CA ILE A 77 12.91 -36.91 -9.13
C ILE A 77 13.55 -37.89 -8.13
N GLU A 78 14.13 -38.98 -8.62
CA GLU A 78 14.83 -39.94 -7.77
C GLU A 78 16.17 -39.39 -7.24
N ALA A 79 16.93 -38.65 -8.05
CA ALA A 79 18.14 -37.99 -7.60
C ALA A 79 17.87 -36.95 -6.49
N VAL A 80 16.74 -36.24 -6.56
CA VAL A 80 16.29 -35.34 -5.49
C VAL A 80 16.15 -36.10 -4.17
N ARG A 81 15.51 -37.28 -4.18
CA ARG A 81 15.38 -38.13 -2.97
C ARG A 81 16.73 -38.59 -2.45
N ASP A 82 17.60 -39.06 -3.35
CA ASP A 82 18.95 -39.52 -2.98
C ASP A 82 19.78 -38.40 -2.35
N ILE A 83 19.74 -37.20 -2.93
CA ILE A 83 20.46 -36.02 -2.45
C ILE A 83 19.91 -35.58 -1.09
N LYS A 84 18.59 -35.46 -0.93
CA LYS A 84 17.98 -35.10 0.36
C LYS A 84 18.28 -36.11 1.46
N GLN A 85 18.37 -37.40 1.13
CA GLN A 85 18.70 -38.44 2.10
C GLN A 85 20.19 -38.45 2.46
N ALA A 86 21.07 -38.23 1.49
CA ALA A 86 22.52 -38.33 1.69
C ALA A 86 23.17 -37.04 2.21
N LEU A 87 22.64 -35.86 1.83
CA LEU A 87 23.24 -34.55 2.06
C LEU A 87 22.31 -33.69 2.93
N PRO A 88 22.40 -33.80 4.28
CA PRO A 88 21.47 -33.12 5.18
C PRO A 88 21.61 -31.59 5.07
N HIS A 89 20.48 -30.90 5.23
CA HIS A 89 20.34 -29.43 5.16
C HIS A 89 20.56 -28.80 3.77
N ALA A 90 21.16 -29.50 2.80
CA ALA A 90 21.29 -28.98 1.45
C ALA A 90 19.91 -28.79 0.78
N LEU A 91 19.81 -27.71 0.00
CA LEU A 91 18.63 -27.36 -0.77
C LEU A 91 18.78 -27.79 -2.23
N ILE A 92 17.67 -27.95 -2.94
CA ILE A 92 17.66 -28.39 -4.34
C ILE A 92 16.84 -27.42 -5.19
N SER A 93 17.45 -26.95 -6.27
CA SER A 93 16.89 -26.08 -7.31
C SER A 93 16.84 -26.80 -8.66
N GLY A 94 16.02 -26.30 -9.59
CA GLY A 94 16.06 -26.77 -10.98
C GLY A 94 15.29 -25.91 -11.97
N GLY A 95 15.83 -25.77 -13.17
CA GLY A 95 15.19 -25.13 -14.33
C GLY A 95 14.03 -25.94 -14.92
N VAL A 96 12.84 -25.84 -14.32
CA VAL A 96 11.67 -26.66 -14.71
C VAL A 96 11.26 -26.43 -16.16
N SER A 97 11.45 -25.23 -16.71
CA SER A 97 11.16 -24.95 -18.12
C SER A 97 11.84 -25.92 -19.10
N ASN A 98 12.98 -26.51 -18.71
CA ASN A 98 13.72 -27.48 -19.52
C ASN A 98 12.96 -28.80 -19.71
N VAL A 99 12.14 -29.23 -18.75
CA VAL A 99 11.40 -30.51 -18.85
C VAL A 99 10.43 -30.50 -20.04
N SER A 100 9.86 -29.33 -20.32
CA SER A 100 8.85 -29.10 -21.37
C SER A 100 9.41 -28.62 -22.71
N PHE A 101 10.74 -28.64 -22.89
CA PHE A 101 11.39 -27.96 -24.02
C PHE A 101 10.88 -28.41 -25.40
N SER A 102 10.50 -29.70 -25.52
CA SER A 102 9.96 -30.31 -26.73
C SER A 102 8.63 -29.68 -27.20
N PHE A 103 7.94 -28.94 -26.33
CA PHE A 103 6.61 -28.37 -26.59
C PHE A 103 6.60 -26.83 -26.70
N ARG A 104 7.75 -26.21 -27.02
CA ARG A 104 7.85 -24.76 -27.24
C ARG A 104 6.78 -24.26 -28.23
N GLY A 105 6.04 -23.24 -27.83
CA GLY A 105 4.93 -22.67 -28.62
C GLY A 105 3.55 -23.25 -28.32
N ASN A 106 3.43 -24.22 -27.40
CA ASN A 106 2.16 -24.68 -26.85
C ASN A 106 2.15 -24.39 -25.34
N ASN A 107 1.77 -23.17 -24.96
CA ASN A 107 1.84 -22.74 -23.57
C ASN A 107 0.97 -23.64 -22.67
N PRO A 108 -0.34 -23.84 -22.91
CA PRO A 108 -1.19 -24.63 -22.01
C PRO A 108 -0.65 -26.05 -21.71
N LEU A 109 -0.07 -26.72 -22.72
CA LEU A 109 0.53 -28.04 -22.52
C LEU A 109 1.81 -27.98 -21.67
N ARG A 110 2.63 -26.95 -21.84
CA ARG A 110 3.84 -26.75 -21.04
C ARG A 110 3.50 -26.48 -19.58
N GLU A 111 2.45 -25.70 -19.32
CA GLU A 111 1.96 -25.41 -17.96
C GLU A 111 1.54 -26.69 -17.23
N ALA A 112 0.78 -27.55 -17.93
CA ALA A 112 0.39 -28.85 -17.39
C ALA A 112 1.61 -29.74 -17.07
N ILE A 113 2.61 -29.78 -17.96
CA ILE A 113 3.86 -30.51 -17.75
C ILE A 113 4.62 -29.96 -16.53
N HIS A 114 4.70 -28.63 -16.35
CA HIS A 114 5.38 -28.02 -15.21
C HIS A 114 4.67 -28.35 -13.90
N ALA A 115 3.34 -28.24 -13.88
CA ALA A 115 2.51 -28.51 -12.70
C ALA A 115 2.67 -29.96 -12.20
N VAL A 116 2.58 -30.94 -13.10
CA VAL A 116 2.74 -32.36 -12.77
C VAL A 116 4.17 -32.68 -12.35
N PHE A 117 5.18 -32.15 -13.06
CA PHE A 117 6.57 -32.35 -12.69
C PHE A 117 6.88 -31.80 -11.29
N LEU A 118 6.48 -30.56 -11.01
CA LEU A 118 6.69 -29.93 -9.71
C LEU A 118 5.94 -30.67 -8.59
N TYR A 119 4.72 -31.12 -8.83
CA TYR A 119 3.97 -31.91 -7.85
C TYR A 119 4.75 -33.14 -7.38
N HIS A 120 5.39 -33.88 -8.30
CA HIS A 120 6.19 -35.05 -7.95
C HIS A 120 7.58 -34.68 -7.40
N ALA A 121 8.24 -33.66 -7.95
CA ALA A 121 9.56 -33.24 -7.51
C ALA A 121 9.54 -32.62 -6.10
N ILE A 122 8.52 -31.82 -5.77
CA ILE A 122 8.33 -31.25 -4.42
C ILE A 122 8.09 -32.38 -3.41
N LYS A 123 7.25 -33.38 -3.75
CA LYS A 123 7.05 -34.57 -2.90
C LYS A 123 8.33 -35.38 -2.70
N ALA A 124 9.25 -35.37 -3.66
CA ALA A 124 10.57 -35.97 -3.53
C ALA A 124 11.55 -35.14 -2.68
N GLY A 125 11.23 -33.87 -2.43
CA GLY A 125 12.01 -32.97 -1.58
C GLY A 125 12.70 -31.83 -2.33
N MET A 126 12.28 -31.47 -3.55
CA MET A 126 12.78 -30.29 -4.25
C MET A 126 12.34 -29.01 -3.54
N ASP A 127 13.26 -28.07 -3.31
CA ASP A 127 12.99 -26.84 -2.53
C ASP A 127 12.66 -25.63 -3.42
N MET A 128 13.21 -25.56 -4.64
CA MET A 128 13.10 -24.38 -5.51
C MET A 128 12.93 -24.77 -6.98
N GLY A 129 11.89 -24.27 -7.66
CA GLY A 129 11.73 -24.39 -9.11
C GLY A 129 11.98 -23.06 -9.82
N ILE A 130 12.82 -23.05 -10.85
CA ILE A 130 12.99 -21.89 -11.74
C ILE A 130 11.97 -22.04 -12.89
N VAL A 131 10.86 -21.32 -12.76
CA VAL A 131 9.65 -21.38 -13.59
C VAL A 131 9.13 -19.98 -13.85
N ASN A 132 8.31 -19.82 -14.89
CA ASN A 132 7.37 -18.72 -14.90
C ASN A 132 6.20 -19.10 -13.98
N ALA A 133 6.05 -18.40 -12.85
CA ALA A 133 5.00 -18.67 -11.87
C ALA A 133 3.59 -18.38 -12.41
N GLY A 134 3.42 -17.44 -13.36
CA GLY A 134 2.13 -17.17 -14.00
C GLY A 134 1.73 -18.18 -15.08
N GLN A 135 2.61 -19.12 -15.43
CA GLN A 135 2.34 -20.23 -16.35
C GLN A 135 2.24 -21.58 -15.62
N LEU A 136 1.90 -21.57 -14.33
CA LEU A 136 1.81 -22.77 -13.50
C LEU A 136 0.36 -23.09 -13.22
N ALA A 137 -0.17 -24.07 -13.95
CA ALA A 137 -1.50 -24.61 -13.68
C ALA A 137 -1.55 -25.28 -12.30
N ILE A 138 -2.69 -25.21 -11.62
CA ILE A 138 -2.94 -25.96 -10.39
C ILE A 138 -3.16 -27.42 -10.78
N TYR A 139 -2.41 -28.34 -10.17
CA TYR A 139 -2.45 -29.78 -10.51
C TYR A 139 -3.86 -30.39 -10.46
N ASP A 140 -4.70 -29.95 -9.52
CA ASP A 140 -6.08 -30.44 -9.37
C ASP A 140 -7.08 -29.82 -10.36
N ASP A 141 -6.77 -28.66 -10.94
CA ASP A 141 -7.61 -27.97 -11.93
C ASP A 141 -7.32 -28.44 -13.36
N LEU A 142 -6.27 -29.26 -13.55
CA LEU A 142 -5.96 -29.84 -14.85
C LEU A 142 -7.07 -30.81 -15.29
N PRO A 143 -7.58 -30.71 -16.53
CA PRO A 143 -8.51 -31.69 -17.08
C PRO A 143 -7.97 -33.11 -16.90
N GLU A 144 -8.83 -34.03 -16.45
CA GLU A 144 -8.43 -35.39 -16.07
C GLU A 144 -7.65 -36.12 -17.19
N GLU A 145 -8.12 -36.00 -18.44
CA GLU A 145 -7.46 -36.55 -19.63
C GLU A 145 -6.06 -35.94 -19.84
N LEU A 146 -5.88 -34.62 -19.64
CA LEU A 146 -4.59 -33.96 -19.82
C LEU A 146 -3.60 -34.35 -18.70
N ARG A 147 -4.08 -34.38 -17.45
CA ARG A 147 -3.28 -34.74 -16.28
C ARG A 147 -2.74 -36.17 -16.36
N GLU A 148 -3.58 -37.15 -16.72
CA GLU A 148 -3.16 -38.55 -16.88
C GLU A 148 -2.03 -38.69 -17.90
N ARG A 149 -2.16 -38.02 -19.05
CA ARG A 149 -1.20 -38.13 -20.17
C ARG A 149 0.13 -37.46 -19.85
N VAL A 150 0.09 -36.35 -19.14
CA VAL A 150 1.30 -35.68 -18.66
C VAL A 150 1.98 -36.52 -17.57
N GLU A 151 1.24 -37.13 -16.65
CA GLU A 151 1.80 -38.05 -15.65
C GLU A 151 2.48 -39.26 -16.26
N ASP A 152 1.87 -39.86 -17.29
CA ASP A 152 2.45 -40.99 -18.02
C ASP A 152 3.84 -40.64 -18.57
N VAL A 153 4.03 -39.41 -19.07
CA VAL A 153 5.31 -38.90 -19.59
C VAL A 153 6.30 -38.54 -18.46
N ILE A 154 5.86 -37.81 -17.44
CA ILE A 154 6.75 -37.37 -16.34
C ILE A 154 7.27 -38.54 -15.52
N LEU A 155 6.44 -39.56 -15.31
CA LEU A 155 6.78 -40.72 -14.49
C LEU A 155 7.21 -41.94 -15.31
N ASN A 156 7.29 -41.80 -16.64
CA ASN A 156 7.65 -42.87 -17.57
C ASN A 156 6.88 -44.18 -17.29
N ARG A 157 5.55 -44.09 -17.13
CA ARG A 157 4.71 -45.23 -16.69
C ARG A 157 4.50 -46.28 -17.77
N ARG A 158 4.75 -45.93 -19.03
CA ARG A 158 4.38 -46.72 -20.22
C ARG A 158 5.19 -46.30 -21.44
N ASP A 159 5.40 -47.25 -22.35
CA ASP A 159 6.25 -47.05 -23.54
C ASP A 159 5.61 -46.11 -24.58
N ASP A 160 4.28 -46.03 -24.66
CA ASP A 160 3.52 -45.18 -25.59
C ASP A 160 3.16 -43.79 -25.01
N ALA A 161 3.75 -43.38 -23.89
CA ALA A 161 3.40 -42.14 -23.18
C ALA A 161 3.56 -40.87 -24.04
N THR A 162 4.67 -40.77 -24.77
CA THR A 162 4.99 -39.62 -25.64
C THR A 162 3.98 -39.49 -26.80
N GLU A 163 3.66 -40.60 -27.46
CA GLU A 163 2.70 -40.63 -28.57
C GLU A 163 1.29 -40.21 -28.09
N ARG A 164 0.86 -40.76 -26.95
CA ARG A 164 -0.41 -40.45 -26.30
C ARG A 164 -0.57 -38.99 -25.90
N LEU A 165 0.52 -38.31 -25.49
CA LEU A 165 0.50 -36.89 -25.16
C LEU A 165 0.43 -36.02 -26.43
N LEU A 166 1.14 -36.41 -27.50
CA LEU A 166 1.11 -35.72 -28.78
C LEU A 166 -0.27 -35.76 -29.45
N ASP A 167 -1.01 -36.88 -29.32
CA ASP A 167 -2.38 -37.02 -29.85
C ASP A 167 -3.35 -35.97 -29.32
N ILE A 168 -3.17 -35.55 -28.06
CA ILE A 168 -4.03 -34.53 -27.43
C ILE A 168 -3.43 -33.13 -27.49
N ALA A 169 -2.13 -32.99 -27.76
CA ALA A 169 -1.41 -31.72 -27.77
C ALA A 169 -2.00 -30.69 -28.76
N GLU A 170 -2.52 -31.14 -29.91
CA GLU A 170 -3.14 -30.29 -30.93
C GLU A 170 -4.46 -29.66 -30.45
N LYS A 171 -5.20 -30.31 -29.53
CA LYS A 171 -6.45 -29.74 -28.96
C LYS A 171 -6.19 -28.48 -28.14
N TYR A 172 -4.95 -28.29 -27.67
CA TYR A 172 -4.55 -27.22 -26.76
C TYR A 172 -3.65 -26.17 -27.43
N ARG A 173 -3.59 -26.16 -28.77
CA ARG A 173 -2.69 -25.28 -29.55
C ARG A 173 -3.39 -23.99 -29.98
N GLY A 174 -3.24 -22.90 -29.21
CA GLY A 174 -3.55 -21.52 -29.65
C GLY A 174 -4.13 -20.59 -28.56
N ASP A 175 -3.55 -19.39 -28.42
CA ASP A 175 -4.06 -18.32 -27.55
C ASP A 175 -5.02 -17.37 -28.31
N GLY A 176 -6.14 -16.99 -27.67
CA GLY A 176 -6.71 -15.65 -27.87
C GLY A 176 -7.84 -15.44 -28.88
N LYS A 177 -8.94 -16.19 -28.83
CA LYS A 177 -10.24 -15.64 -29.25
C LYS A 177 -11.03 -15.21 -28.02
N LYS A 178 -11.13 -13.88 -27.84
CA LYS A 178 -12.19 -13.22 -27.07
C LYS A 178 -13.52 -13.79 -27.54
N VAL A 179 -14.08 -14.69 -26.74
CA VAL A 179 -15.51 -14.97 -26.77
C VAL A 179 -16.14 -13.71 -26.17
N GLU A 180 -16.91 -12.97 -26.96
CA GLU A 180 -17.89 -12.04 -26.40
C GLU A 180 -18.72 -12.84 -25.40
N VAL A 181 -18.57 -12.51 -24.11
CA VAL A 181 -19.45 -13.04 -23.07
C VAL A 181 -20.82 -12.47 -23.35
N LYS A 182 -21.63 -13.19 -24.13
CA LYS A 182 -23.06 -13.25 -23.82
C LYS A 182 -23.11 -13.70 -22.38
N GLU A 183 -23.70 -12.87 -21.51
CA GLU A 183 -23.96 -13.25 -20.13
C GLU A 183 -24.52 -14.67 -20.12
N ASP A 184 -23.73 -15.59 -19.60
CA ASP A 184 -24.14 -16.96 -19.46
C ASP A 184 -25.15 -16.97 -18.31
N LEU A 185 -26.42 -16.72 -18.61
CA LEU A 185 -27.51 -16.72 -17.64
C LEU A 185 -27.83 -18.14 -17.13
N GLU A 186 -26.97 -19.12 -17.40
CA GLU A 186 -27.06 -20.48 -16.85
C GLU A 186 -27.22 -20.46 -15.32
N TRP A 187 -26.53 -19.54 -14.62
CA TRP A 187 -26.66 -19.38 -13.17
C TRP A 187 -28.06 -18.98 -12.72
N ARG A 188 -28.88 -18.32 -13.58
CA ARG A 188 -30.29 -18.01 -13.25
C ARG A 188 -31.15 -19.26 -13.10
N SER A 189 -30.72 -20.40 -13.63
CA SER A 189 -31.42 -21.69 -13.48
C SER A 189 -31.11 -22.41 -12.16
N TRP A 190 -30.14 -21.92 -11.38
CA TRP A 190 -29.72 -22.54 -10.12
C TRP A 190 -30.72 -22.28 -8.98
N PRO A 191 -30.66 -23.05 -7.87
CA PRO A 191 -31.42 -22.75 -6.67
C PRO A 191 -31.17 -21.33 -6.14
N VAL A 192 -32.19 -20.67 -5.58
CA VAL A 192 -32.12 -19.25 -5.18
C VAL A 192 -30.97 -18.92 -4.22
N GLY A 193 -30.67 -19.78 -3.25
CA GLY A 193 -29.50 -19.57 -2.37
C GLY A 193 -28.19 -19.54 -3.15
N LYS A 194 -28.01 -20.43 -4.15
CA LYS A 194 -26.83 -20.44 -5.02
C LYS A 194 -26.78 -19.27 -6.00
N ARG A 195 -27.93 -18.69 -6.36
CA ARG A 195 -27.99 -17.45 -7.16
C ARG A 195 -27.50 -16.25 -6.35
N LEU A 196 -27.92 -16.13 -5.09
CA LEU A 196 -27.41 -15.10 -4.17
C LEU A 196 -25.91 -15.26 -3.90
N GLU A 197 -25.44 -16.47 -3.63
CA GLU A 197 -24.00 -16.77 -3.48
C GLU A 197 -23.20 -16.34 -4.71
N HIS A 198 -23.69 -16.69 -5.91
CA HIS A 198 -23.06 -16.28 -7.18
C HIS A 198 -23.04 -14.76 -7.34
N ALA A 199 -24.16 -14.08 -7.07
CA ALA A 199 -24.28 -12.63 -7.17
C ALA A 199 -23.31 -11.92 -6.22
N LEU A 200 -23.17 -12.42 -4.98
CA LEU A 200 -22.21 -11.92 -4.00
C LEU A 200 -20.77 -12.11 -4.48
N VAL A 201 -20.38 -13.32 -4.89
CA VAL A 201 -19.00 -13.61 -5.34
C VAL A 201 -18.63 -12.83 -6.61
N LYS A 202 -19.59 -12.61 -7.52
CA LYS A 202 -19.36 -11.82 -8.75
C LYS A 202 -19.56 -10.31 -8.57
N GLY A 203 -20.16 -9.89 -7.45
CA GLY A 203 -20.45 -8.48 -7.16
C GLY A 203 -21.54 -7.87 -8.08
N THR A 204 -22.49 -8.68 -8.55
CA THR A 204 -23.57 -8.27 -9.46
C THR A 204 -24.85 -7.98 -8.68
N ALA A 205 -25.45 -6.81 -8.89
CA ALA A 205 -26.64 -6.36 -8.18
C ALA A 205 -27.93 -6.44 -9.02
N ASP A 206 -27.85 -6.84 -10.29
CA ASP A 206 -28.96 -6.69 -11.25
C ASP A 206 -30.24 -7.46 -10.87
N PHE A 207 -30.09 -8.60 -10.17
CA PHE A 207 -31.20 -9.45 -9.74
C PHE A 207 -31.30 -9.58 -8.20
N ILE A 208 -30.59 -8.72 -7.46
CA ILE A 208 -30.43 -8.93 -6.01
C ILE A 208 -31.75 -8.85 -5.26
N ASP A 209 -32.61 -7.88 -5.58
CA ASP A 209 -33.92 -7.72 -4.93
C ASP A 209 -34.83 -8.93 -5.22
N GLU A 210 -34.88 -9.39 -6.48
CA GLU A 210 -35.68 -10.54 -6.90
C GLU A 210 -35.24 -11.83 -6.20
N ASP A 211 -33.93 -12.09 -6.20
CA ASP A 211 -33.37 -13.30 -5.59
C ASP A 211 -33.47 -13.26 -4.06
N THR A 212 -33.34 -12.08 -3.45
CA THR A 212 -33.50 -11.88 -2.01
C THR A 212 -34.94 -12.11 -1.58
N GLU A 213 -35.92 -11.59 -2.32
CA GLU A 213 -37.34 -11.83 -2.05
C GLU A 213 -37.73 -13.30 -2.20
N LEU A 214 -37.23 -13.97 -3.24
CA LEU A 214 -37.47 -15.40 -3.42
C LEU A 214 -36.83 -16.24 -2.29
N CYS A 215 -35.64 -15.86 -1.80
CA CYS A 215 -35.06 -16.48 -0.62
C CYS A 215 -35.91 -16.22 0.63
N ARG A 216 -36.40 -14.99 0.82
CA ARG A 216 -37.25 -14.61 1.96
C ARG A 216 -38.54 -15.42 2.00
N GLN A 217 -39.19 -15.62 0.85
CA GLN A 217 -40.40 -16.45 0.74
C GLN A 217 -40.15 -17.92 1.04
N ASN A 218 -38.93 -18.41 0.81
CA ASN A 218 -38.53 -19.81 1.07
C ASN A 218 -37.93 -20.01 2.46
N ALA A 219 -37.70 -18.94 3.22
CA ALA A 219 -37.14 -18.97 4.56
C ALA A 219 -38.25 -18.85 5.60
N ASP A 220 -38.11 -19.55 6.73
CA ASP A 220 -39.09 -19.47 7.83
C ASP A 220 -39.17 -18.06 8.43
N ARG A 221 -38.06 -17.32 8.39
CA ARG A 221 -37.91 -15.93 8.88
C ARG A 221 -36.99 -15.15 7.95
N PRO A 222 -37.24 -13.85 7.70
CA PRO A 222 -36.38 -12.99 6.88
C PRO A 222 -34.92 -12.98 7.34
N ILE A 223 -34.66 -13.08 8.65
CA ILE A 223 -33.30 -13.10 9.18
C ILE A 223 -32.49 -14.32 8.73
N HIS A 224 -33.14 -15.46 8.47
CA HIS A 224 -32.45 -16.67 8.00
C HIS A 224 -31.88 -16.51 6.59
N VAL A 225 -32.35 -15.55 5.79
CA VAL A 225 -31.74 -15.24 4.49
C VAL A 225 -30.36 -14.60 4.69
N ILE A 226 -30.23 -13.76 5.71
CA ILE A 226 -28.94 -13.15 6.10
C ILE A 226 -28.02 -14.23 6.64
N GLU A 227 -28.43 -14.93 7.69
CA GLU A 227 -27.60 -15.95 8.38
C GLU A 227 -27.30 -17.19 7.52
N GLY A 228 -28.09 -17.43 6.45
CA GLY A 228 -27.89 -18.51 5.48
C GLY A 228 -27.20 -18.03 4.21
N ALA A 229 -27.97 -17.91 3.12
CA ALA A 229 -27.43 -17.75 1.77
C ALA A 229 -26.52 -16.52 1.57
N LEU A 230 -26.83 -15.40 2.24
CA LEU A 230 -25.98 -14.20 2.15
C LEU A 230 -24.66 -14.41 2.88
N MET A 231 -24.69 -14.92 4.12
CA MET A 231 -23.47 -15.21 4.88
C MET A 231 -22.62 -16.31 4.23
N ASP A 232 -23.24 -17.35 3.66
CA ASP A 232 -22.52 -18.38 2.91
C ASP A 232 -21.75 -17.77 1.73
N GLY A 233 -22.37 -16.87 0.97
CA GLY A 233 -21.69 -16.14 -0.10
C GLY A 233 -20.55 -15.25 0.40
N MET A 234 -20.72 -14.58 1.54
CA MET A 234 -19.68 -13.76 2.13
C MET A 234 -18.53 -14.56 2.72
N ASN A 235 -18.78 -15.76 3.25
CA ASN A 235 -17.73 -16.68 3.67
C ASN A 235 -16.85 -17.10 2.49
N VAL A 236 -17.46 -17.41 1.33
CA VAL A 236 -16.71 -17.71 0.10
C VAL A 236 -15.87 -16.51 -0.35
N VAL A 237 -16.41 -15.29 -0.29
CA VAL A 237 -15.67 -14.05 -0.58
C VAL A 237 -14.48 -13.89 0.37
N GLY A 238 -14.68 -14.12 1.67
CA GLY A 238 -13.65 -14.08 2.70
C GLY A 238 -12.53 -15.08 2.46
N ASP A 239 -12.89 -16.33 2.16
CA ASP A 239 -11.93 -17.41 1.85
C ASP A 239 -11.11 -17.07 0.60
N LEU A 240 -11.76 -16.64 -0.49
CA LEU A 240 -11.07 -16.25 -1.73
C LEU A 240 -10.15 -15.04 -1.52
N PHE A 241 -10.55 -14.08 -0.69
CA PHE A 241 -9.71 -12.93 -0.34
C PHE A 241 -8.51 -13.35 0.52
N GLY A 242 -8.73 -14.24 1.49
CA GLY A 242 -7.66 -14.80 2.34
C GLY A 242 -6.65 -15.65 1.57
N GLU A 243 -7.10 -16.35 0.52
CA GLU A 243 -6.26 -17.13 -0.40
C GLU A 243 -5.56 -16.27 -1.47
N GLY A 244 -5.88 -14.96 -1.55
CA GLY A 244 -5.34 -14.06 -2.58
C GLY A 244 -5.91 -14.30 -3.98
N LYS A 245 -7.05 -14.98 -4.10
CA LYS A 245 -7.80 -15.23 -5.35
C LYS A 245 -8.85 -14.14 -5.65
N MET A 246 -9.17 -13.33 -4.65
CA MET A 246 -10.02 -12.16 -4.76
C MET A 246 -9.27 -10.95 -4.20
N PHE A 247 -9.52 -9.77 -4.76
CA PHE A 247 -8.86 -8.53 -4.34
C PHE A 247 -9.88 -7.51 -3.84
N LEU A 248 -9.38 -6.48 -3.14
CA LEU A 248 -10.21 -5.48 -2.49
C LEU A 248 -11.30 -4.87 -3.40
N PRO A 249 -11.05 -4.51 -4.68
CA PRO A 249 -12.11 -4.03 -5.57
C PRO A 249 -13.33 -4.96 -5.70
N GLN A 250 -13.09 -6.27 -5.70
CA GLN A 250 -14.16 -7.26 -5.80
C GLN A 250 -14.87 -7.41 -4.46
N VAL A 251 -14.12 -7.45 -3.35
CA VAL A 251 -14.69 -7.53 -1.99
C VAL A 251 -15.65 -6.37 -1.73
N VAL A 252 -15.28 -5.14 -2.13
CA VAL A 252 -16.16 -3.97 -2.00
C VAL A 252 -17.41 -4.10 -2.90
N LYS A 253 -17.28 -4.65 -4.12
CA LYS A 253 -18.45 -4.94 -4.97
C LYS A 253 -19.37 -6.00 -4.37
N SER A 254 -18.82 -7.04 -3.73
CA SER A 254 -19.59 -8.06 -3.01
C SER A 254 -20.32 -7.47 -1.80
N ALA A 255 -19.66 -6.61 -1.03
CA ALA A 255 -20.26 -5.91 0.10
C ALA A 255 -21.45 -5.05 -0.31
N ARG A 256 -21.36 -4.36 -1.45
CA ARG A 256 -22.48 -3.61 -2.03
C ARG A 256 -23.68 -4.51 -2.30
N VAL A 257 -23.48 -5.68 -2.90
CA VAL A 257 -24.56 -6.64 -3.16
C VAL A 257 -25.18 -7.12 -1.85
N MET A 258 -24.35 -7.42 -0.84
CA MET A 258 -24.80 -7.78 0.50
C MET A 258 -25.66 -6.69 1.15
N LYS A 259 -25.19 -5.43 1.14
CA LYS A 259 -25.92 -4.29 1.73
C LYS A 259 -27.26 -4.07 1.06
N LYS A 260 -27.33 -4.14 -0.28
CA LYS A 260 -28.61 -4.02 -1.01
C LYS A 260 -29.60 -5.12 -0.61
N ALA A 261 -29.14 -6.36 -0.51
CA ALA A 261 -29.99 -7.47 -0.05
C ALA A 261 -30.48 -7.27 1.40
N VAL A 262 -29.59 -6.84 2.32
CA VAL A 262 -29.97 -6.57 3.71
C VAL A 262 -30.94 -5.41 3.81
N ALA A 263 -30.71 -4.32 3.07
CA ALA A 263 -31.60 -3.16 3.01
C ALA A 263 -33.01 -3.55 2.51
N TYR A 264 -33.08 -4.47 1.54
CA TYR A 264 -34.35 -5.04 1.08
C TYR A 264 -35.08 -5.83 2.18
N LEU A 265 -34.34 -6.60 2.99
CA LEU A 265 -34.91 -7.43 4.06
C LEU A 265 -35.31 -6.64 5.31
N MET A 266 -34.70 -5.48 5.55
CA MET A 266 -34.89 -4.70 6.79
C MET A 266 -36.36 -4.43 7.15
N PRO A 267 -37.24 -3.98 6.24
CA PRO A 267 -38.66 -3.79 6.57
C PRO A 267 -39.34 -5.07 7.08
N PHE A 268 -39.02 -6.22 6.49
CA PHE A 268 -39.59 -7.50 6.90
C PHE A 268 -39.02 -8.01 8.22
N ILE A 269 -37.75 -7.75 8.50
CA ILE A 269 -37.11 -8.07 9.77
C ILE A 269 -37.70 -7.21 10.90
N GLU A 270 -37.92 -5.92 10.64
CA GLU A 270 -38.53 -5.00 11.61
C GLU A 270 -39.98 -5.36 11.95
N ASP A 271 -40.75 -5.81 10.96
CA ASP A 271 -42.11 -6.32 11.17
C ASP A 271 -42.14 -7.63 12.00
N GLU A 272 -41.07 -8.43 12.01
CA GLU A 272 -40.93 -9.64 12.83
C GLU A 272 -40.34 -9.42 14.23
N LYS A 273 -39.74 -8.24 14.50
CA LYS A 273 -39.06 -7.94 15.79
C LYS A 273 -40.00 -7.89 17.00
N GLU A 274 -41.31 -8.08 16.85
CA GLU A 274 -42.22 -8.30 17.99
C GLU A 274 -41.95 -9.64 18.73
N ASP A 275 -41.23 -10.61 18.13
CA ASP A 275 -41.01 -11.97 18.70
C ASP A 275 -39.59 -12.25 19.27
N GLY A 276 -38.74 -11.23 19.47
CA GLY A 276 -37.70 -11.28 20.51
C GLY A 276 -36.32 -11.92 20.22
N GLU A 277 -36.00 -12.30 18.99
CA GLU A 277 -34.61 -12.70 18.62
C GLU A 277 -33.92 -11.62 17.76
N GLN A 278 -32.85 -11.02 18.30
CA GLN A 278 -31.95 -10.15 17.56
C GLN A 278 -30.97 -10.98 16.72
N ALA A 279 -30.68 -10.50 15.51
CA ALA A 279 -29.67 -11.05 14.61
C ALA A 279 -28.34 -11.28 15.34
N SER A 280 -27.75 -12.47 15.18
CA SER A 280 -26.43 -12.76 15.76
C SER A 280 -25.32 -12.19 14.86
N ASN A 281 -24.52 -11.27 15.39
CA ASN A 281 -23.33 -10.74 14.70
C ASN A 281 -22.04 -11.28 15.37
N ASN A 282 -20.91 -11.16 14.67
CA ASN A 282 -19.60 -11.60 15.17
C ASN A 282 -18.96 -10.62 16.18
N GLY A 283 -19.67 -9.54 16.52
CA GLY A 283 -19.23 -8.45 17.38
C GLY A 283 -19.52 -7.08 16.79
N LYS A 284 -19.53 -6.08 17.65
CA LYS A 284 -19.78 -4.67 17.31
C LYS A 284 -18.48 -3.87 17.42
N ILE A 285 -18.11 -3.18 16.35
CA ILE A 285 -16.86 -2.42 16.25
C ILE A 285 -17.19 -0.96 15.95
N LEU A 286 -16.72 -0.05 16.80
CA LEU A 286 -16.79 1.38 16.54
C LEU A 286 -15.55 1.82 15.80
N MET A 287 -15.71 2.57 14.72
CA MET A 287 -14.63 3.10 13.91
C MET A 287 -14.72 4.62 13.83
N ALA A 288 -13.61 5.31 14.03
CA ALA A 288 -13.55 6.77 13.95
C ALA A 288 -12.21 7.24 13.37
N THR A 289 -12.26 8.25 12.48
CA THR A 289 -11.07 9.05 12.19
C THR A 289 -10.94 10.10 13.29
N VAL A 290 -9.77 10.13 13.93
CA VAL A 290 -9.54 10.91 15.15
C VAL A 290 -9.68 12.42 14.94
N LYS A 291 -9.87 13.13 16.05
CA LYS A 291 -10.04 14.58 16.08
C LYS A 291 -9.01 15.33 15.21
N GLY A 292 -9.52 16.27 14.41
CA GLY A 292 -8.71 17.12 13.54
C GLY A 292 -8.23 16.46 12.24
N ASP A 293 -8.43 15.16 12.05
CA ASP A 293 -8.16 14.47 10.79
C ASP A 293 -9.46 14.21 10.02
N VAL A 294 -9.36 14.26 8.69
CA VAL A 294 -10.50 14.30 7.75
C VAL A 294 -10.50 13.15 6.77
N HIS A 295 -9.45 12.34 6.74
CA HIS A 295 -9.29 11.29 5.74
C HIS A 295 -9.90 9.98 6.22
N ASP A 296 -10.74 9.37 5.39
CA ASP A 296 -11.57 8.21 5.74
C ASP A 296 -11.49 7.05 4.74
N ILE A 297 -10.85 7.20 3.56
CA ILE A 297 -10.81 6.15 2.53
C ILE A 297 -10.39 4.78 3.11
N GLY A 298 -9.26 4.75 3.82
CA GLY A 298 -8.78 3.50 4.45
C GLY A 298 -9.69 2.99 5.57
N LYS A 299 -10.32 3.88 6.35
CA LYS A 299 -11.29 3.51 7.38
C LYS A 299 -12.52 2.84 6.75
N ASN A 300 -13.05 3.42 5.67
CA ASN A 300 -14.25 2.92 4.99
C ASN A 300 -13.97 1.55 4.37
N ILE A 301 -12.78 1.37 3.79
CA ILE A 301 -12.31 0.07 3.29
C ILE A 301 -12.29 -0.98 4.42
N VAL A 302 -11.72 -0.66 5.58
CA VAL A 302 -11.69 -1.58 6.74
C VAL A 302 -13.10 -1.88 7.24
N GLY A 303 -13.97 -0.86 7.33
CA GLY A 303 -15.37 -1.03 7.74
C GLY A 303 -16.12 -1.99 6.81
N VAL A 304 -16.00 -1.79 5.49
CA VAL A 304 -16.59 -2.68 4.48
C VAL A 304 -16.08 -4.11 4.61
N VAL A 305 -14.76 -4.30 4.74
CA VAL A 305 -14.15 -5.63 4.87
C VAL A 305 -14.59 -6.34 6.18
N LEU A 306 -14.76 -5.61 7.27
CA LEU A 306 -15.28 -6.16 8.52
C LEU A 306 -16.79 -6.50 8.41
N GLN A 307 -17.59 -5.66 7.75
CA GLN A 307 -19.00 -5.97 7.47
C GLN A 307 -19.14 -7.25 6.65
N CYS A 308 -18.24 -7.48 5.68
CA CYS A 308 -18.17 -8.75 4.93
C CYS A 308 -17.95 -9.98 5.82
N ASN A 309 -17.46 -9.80 7.05
CA ASN A 309 -17.22 -10.86 8.01
C ASN A 309 -18.23 -10.84 9.16
N ASN A 310 -19.44 -10.31 8.93
CA ASN A 310 -20.56 -10.24 9.86
C ASN A 310 -20.28 -9.45 11.15
N PHE A 311 -19.39 -8.46 11.11
CA PHE A 311 -19.24 -7.49 12.19
C PHE A 311 -20.22 -6.33 12.00
N GLU A 312 -20.84 -5.87 13.10
CA GLU A 312 -21.60 -4.62 13.10
C GLU A 312 -20.63 -3.45 13.22
N ILE A 313 -20.64 -2.54 12.24
CA ILE A 313 -19.74 -1.39 12.21
C ILE A 313 -20.51 -0.12 12.52
N ILE A 314 -20.05 0.60 13.56
CA ILE A 314 -20.50 1.95 13.88
C ILE A 314 -19.42 2.92 13.40
N ASP A 315 -19.63 3.50 12.23
CA ASP A 315 -18.75 4.51 11.68
C ASP A 315 -19.15 5.90 12.19
N MET A 316 -18.29 6.51 13.00
CA MET A 316 -18.51 7.86 13.55
C MET A 316 -18.08 8.98 12.58
N GLY A 317 -17.52 8.63 11.42
CA GLY A 317 -17.02 9.58 10.44
C GLY A 317 -15.63 10.12 10.80
N VAL A 318 -15.45 11.42 10.59
CA VAL A 318 -14.16 12.11 10.68
C VAL A 318 -14.17 13.25 11.69
N MET A 319 -12.99 13.70 12.12
CA MET A 319 -12.80 14.74 13.13
C MET A 319 -13.52 14.44 14.47
N VAL A 320 -13.64 13.16 14.83
CA VAL A 320 -14.44 12.74 15.99
C VAL A 320 -13.65 12.96 17.29
N SER A 321 -14.26 13.62 18.28
CA SER A 321 -13.59 13.90 19.55
C SER A 321 -13.42 12.63 20.40
N CYS A 322 -12.38 12.58 21.24
CA CYS A 322 -12.17 11.48 22.18
C CYS A 322 -13.40 11.26 23.09
N ALA A 323 -14.05 12.33 23.53
CA ALA A 323 -15.25 12.25 24.36
C ALA A 323 -16.39 11.53 23.63
N ASP A 324 -16.68 11.93 22.39
CA ASP A 324 -17.77 11.33 21.59
C ASP A 324 -17.50 9.86 21.27
N ILE A 325 -16.24 9.52 20.95
CA ILE A 325 -15.81 8.13 20.71
C ILE A 325 -16.12 7.26 21.93
N LEU A 326 -15.67 7.70 23.11
CA LEU A 326 -15.79 6.90 24.34
C LEU A 326 -17.24 6.89 24.87
N GLU A 327 -17.99 7.97 24.72
CA GLU A 327 -19.42 8.02 25.07
C GLU A 327 -20.23 7.07 24.19
N THR A 328 -20.02 7.12 22.87
CA THR A 328 -20.71 6.25 21.91
C THR A 328 -20.33 4.79 22.12
N ALA A 329 -19.04 4.50 22.35
CA ALA A 329 -18.58 3.13 22.65
C ALA A 329 -19.30 2.51 23.85
N ARG A 330 -19.55 3.30 24.92
CA ARG A 330 -20.32 2.84 26.08
C ARG A 330 -21.80 2.71 25.79
N LYS A 331 -22.39 3.72 25.15
CA LYS A 331 -23.82 3.76 24.84
C LYS A 331 -24.22 2.55 23.99
N GLU A 332 -23.41 2.22 23.00
CA GLU A 332 -23.69 1.18 22.02
C GLU A 332 -23.15 -0.20 22.43
N ASN A 333 -22.46 -0.29 23.58
CA ASN A 333 -21.80 -1.50 24.12
C ASN A 333 -20.93 -2.20 23.07
N VAL A 334 -19.95 -1.46 22.54
CA VAL A 334 -19.08 -1.95 21.47
C VAL A 334 -18.04 -2.92 22.02
N ASP A 335 -17.65 -3.90 21.23
CA ASP A 335 -16.66 -4.91 21.59
C ASP A 335 -15.23 -4.48 21.26
N ILE A 336 -15.04 -3.64 20.24
CA ILE A 336 -13.74 -3.09 19.81
C ILE A 336 -13.89 -1.62 19.43
N ILE A 337 -12.87 -0.81 19.73
CA ILE A 337 -12.72 0.55 19.22
C ILE A 337 -11.58 0.59 18.19
N GLY A 338 -11.84 1.08 16.98
CA GLY A 338 -10.88 1.27 15.91
C GLY A 338 -10.64 2.75 15.61
N LEU A 339 -9.38 3.18 15.63
CA LEU A 339 -8.97 4.56 15.32
C LEU A 339 -8.18 4.64 14.02
N SER A 340 -8.51 5.63 13.20
CA SER A 340 -7.83 5.95 11.93
C SER A 340 -7.16 7.33 11.98
N GLY A 341 -5.98 7.45 11.37
CA GLY A 341 -5.27 8.71 11.21
C GLY A 341 -4.30 8.71 10.02
N LEU A 342 -4.31 9.79 9.24
CA LEU A 342 -3.45 10.03 8.08
C LEU A 342 -2.29 10.97 8.39
N ILE A 343 -2.50 12.00 9.21
CA ILE A 343 -1.48 13.02 9.49
C ILE A 343 -0.74 12.76 10.80
N THR A 344 0.43 13.36 10.99
CA THR A 344 1.24 13.10 12.18
C THR A 344 0.61 13.59 13.49
N PRO A 345 -0.16 14.70 13.53
CA PRO A 345 -0.90 15.10 14.74
C PRO A 345 -1.93 14.05 15.21
N SER A 346 -2.45 13.23 14.29
CA SER A 346 -3.42 12.16 14.61
C SER A 346 -2.83 11.10 15.55
N LEU A 347 -1.50 10.93 15.56
CA LEU A 347 -0.82 10.00 16.46
C LEU A 347 -0.95 10.42 17.93
N ASP A 348 -0.90 11.71 18.22
CA ASP A 348 -1.05 12.24 19.58
C ASP A 348 -2.49 12.08 20.07
N GLU A 349 -3.47 12.30 19.19
CA GLU A 349 -4.88 12.06 19.50
C GLU A 349 -5.14 10.57 19.81
N MET A 350 -4.51 9.63 19.10
CA MET A 350 -4.61 8.20 19.43
C MET A 350 -3.99 7.86 20.80
N VAL A 351 -2.87 8.50 21.17
CA VAL A 351 -2.28 8.38 22.51
C VAL A 351 -3.23 8.96 23.57
N HIS A 352 -3.85 10.11 23.28
CA HIS A 352 -4.82 10.73 24.17
C HIS A 352 -6.04 9.83 24.41
N VAL A 353 -6.60 9.23 23.35
CA VAL A 353 -7.71 8.27 23.48
C VAL A 353 -7.30 7.08 24.35
N ALA A 354 -6.12 6.50 24.15
CA ALA A 354 -5.64 5.39 24.99
C ALA A 354 -5.53 5.80 26.48
N LYS A 355 -4.98 6.99 26.78
CA LYS A 355 -4.91 7.52 28.16
C LYS A 355 -6.30 7.73 28.77
N GLU A 356 -7.26 8.22 27.99
CA GLU A 356 -8.62 8.44 28.46
C GLU A 356 -9.40 7.14 28.65
N MET A 357 -9.16 6.13 27.78
CA MET A 357 -9.68 4.78 27.96
C MET A 357 -9.19 4.17 29.27
N GLU A 358 -7.91 4.33 29.61
CA GLU A 358 -7.35 3.93 30.91
C GLU A 358 -8.02 4.67 32.07
N ARG A 359 -8.06 6.01 31.99
CA ARG A 359 -8.62 6.88 33.04
C ARG A 359 -10.08 6.55 33.33
N LEU A 360 -10.84 6.16 32.31
CA LEU A 360 -12.26 5.83 32.40
C LEU A 360 -12.51 4.34 32.66
N GLY A 361 -11.48 3.48 32.68
CA GLY A 361 -11.60 2.05 32.97
C GLY A 361 -12.29 1.25 31.86
N PHE A 362 -11.94 1.52 30.60
CA PHE A 362 -12.34 0.65 29.49
C PHE A 362 -11.56 -0.67 29.51
N GLU A 363 -12.17 -1.74 28.99
CA GLU A 363 -11.55 -3.08 28.89
C GLU A 363 -11.53 -3.60 27.43
N VAL A 364 -12.25 -2.92 26.54
CA VAL A 364 -12.38 -3.29 25.12
C VAL A 364 -11.04 -3.10 24.41
N PRO A 365 -10.68 -3.97 23.44
CA PRO A 365 -9.49 -3.77 22.62
C PRO A 365 -9.54 -2.47 21.80
N LEU A 366 -8.37 -1.89 21.58
CA LEU A 366 -8.12 -0.69 20.79
C LEU A 366 -7.33 -1.07 19.53
N MET A 367 -7.95 -1.00 18.36
CA MET A 367 -7.30 -1.17 17.06
C MET A 367 -6.81 0.18 16.53
N ILE A 368 -5.55 0.25 16.11
CA ILE A 368 -4.89 1.45 15.60
C ILE A 368 -4.49 1.23 14.14
N GLY A 369 -4.90 2.12 13.24
CA GLY A 369 -4.57 2.07 11.82
C GLY A 369 -4.51 3.45 11.16
N GLY A 370 -4.14 3.48 9.88
CA GLY A 370 -3.98 4.69 9.07
C GLY A 370 -2.51 4.99 8.72
N ALA A 371 -2.27 5.87 7.74
CA ALA A 371 -0.97 5.99 7.06
C ALA A 371 0.22 6.39 7.95
N THR A 372 0.00 7.20 8.99
CA THR A 372 1.07 7.62 9.92
C THR A 372 1.31 6.63 11.05
N THR A 373 0.39 5.69 11.24
CA THR A 373 0.49 4.69 12.30
C THR A 373 1.52 3.61 11.95
N SER A 374 2.13 3.02 12.98
CA SER A 374 3.08 1.93 12.79
C SER A 374 3.12 1.01 14.00
N LEU A 375 3.61 -0.21 13.77
CA LEU A 375 3.86 -1.18 14.82
C LEU A 375 4.77 -0.62 15.92
N ILE A 376 5.83 0.09 15.53
CA ILE A 376 6.80 0.65 16.48
C ILE A 376 6.17 1.80 17.27
N HIS A 377 5.47 2.72 16.61
CA HIS A 377 4.81 3.84 17.30
C HIS A 377 3.79 3.32 18.32
N THR A 378 2.93 2.38 17.90
CA THR A 378 1.89 1.81 18.77
C THR A 378 2.52 1.11 19.98
N ALA A 379 3.56 0.30 19.77
CA ALA A 379 4.26 -0.37 20.86
C ALA A 379 4.97 0.60 21.82
N VAL A 380 5.52 1.70 21.34
CA VAL A 380 6.33 2.61 22.17
C VAL A 380 5.48 3.71 22.84
N LYS A 381 4.45 4.21 22.17
CA LYS A 381 3.73 5.43 22.58
C LYS A 381 2.25 5.21 22.89
N ILE A 382 1.58 4.18 22.36
CA ILE A 382 0.15 3.99 22.58
C ILE A 382 -0.10 2.90 23.63
N GLU A 383 0.42 1.68 23.43
CA GLU A 383 0.09 0.52 24.26
C GLU A 383 0.47 0.67 25.73
N GLN A 384 1.51 1.46 26.04
CA GLN A 384 1.91 1.70 27.44
C GLN A 384 0.91 2.58 28.22
N ASN A 385 -0.01 3.26 27.53
CA ASN A 385 -0.97 4.18 28.14
C ASN A 385 -2.34 3.54 28.40
N TYR A 386 -2.53 2.26 28.08
CA TYR A 386 -3.79 1.55 28.27
C TYR A 386 -3.54 0.09 28.64
N HIS A 387 -4.12 -0.39 29.75
CA HIS A 387 -3.93 -1.75 30.26
C HIS A 387 -4.59 -2.81 29.36
N GLY A 388 -5.70 -2.45 28.70
CA GLY A 388 -6.35 -3.25 27.69
C GLY A 388 -5.46 -3.49 26.46
N CYS A 389 -5.94 -4.24 25.48
CA CYS A 389 -5.12 -4.59 24.33
C CYS A 389 -5.14 -3.48 23.27
N SER A 390 -4.02 -2.76 23.10
CA SER A 390 -3.80 -1.83 21.98
C SER A 390 -3.04 -2.50 20.84
N ILE A 391 -3.60 -2.56 19.63
CA ILE A 391 -3.05 -3.31 18.51
C ILE A 391 -2.98 -2.46 17.24
N TYR A 392 -1.78 -2.36 16.68
CA TYR A 392 -1.55 -1.87 15.33
C TYR A 392 -2.02 -2.88 14.29
N VAL A 393 -2.86 -2.43 13.37
CA VAL A 393 -3.34 -3.20 12.22
C VAL A 393 -2.89 -2.50 10.95
N LYS A 394 -2.18 -3.24 10.09
CA LYS A 394 -1.49 -2.67 8.94
C LYS A 394 -2.43 -2.31 7.79
N ASP A 395 -3.41 -3.15 7.52
CA ASP A 395 -4.26 -3.12 6.32
C ASP A 395 -5.60 -3.80 6.63
N ALA A 396 -6.58 -3.66 5.72
CA ALA A 396 -7.92 -4.17 5.94
C ALA A 396 -7.98 -5.71 5.96
N SER A 397 -7.12 -6.36 5.18
CA SER A 397 -7.02 -7.83 5.16
C SER A 397 -6.70 -8.41 6.54
N ARG A 398 -5.79 -7.77 7.28
CA ARG A 398 -5.41 -8.21 8.63
C ARG A 398 -6.42 -7.82 9.70
N ALA A 399 -7.24 -6.80 9.46
CA ALA A 399 -8.22 -6.32 10.44
C ALA A 399 -9.20 -7.42 10.84
N VAL A 400 -9.64 -8.24 9.87
CA VAL A 400 -10.57 -9.36 10.09
C VAL A 400 -10.00 -10.38 11.07
N GLY A 401 -8.82 -10.93 10.76
CA GLY A 401 -8.20 -11.96 11.61
C GLY A 401 -7.87 -11.45 13.01
N VAL A 402 -7.52 -10.16 13.13
CA VAL A 402 -7.31 -9.50 14.43
C VAL A 402 -8.61 -9.39 15.21
N ALA A 403 -9.68 -8.88 14.60
CA ALA A 403 -11.00 -8.75 15.25
C ALA A 403 -11.56 -10.10 15.69
N GLN A 404 -11.51 -11.12 14.83
CA GLN A 404 -11.94 -12.49 15.15
C GLN A 404 -11.13 -13.08 16.32
N SER A 405 -9.81 -12.89 16.33
CA SER A 405 -8.96 -13.38 17.41
C SER A 405 -9.26 -12.67 18.73
N LEU A 406 -9.59 -11.37 18.70
CA LEU A 406 -9.89 -10.57 19.88
C LEU A 406 -11.24 -10.88 20.52
N LEU A 407 -12.21 -11.36 19.75
CA LEU A 407 -13.55 -11.70 20.24
C LEU A 407 -13.74 -13.20 20.48
N SER A 408 -12.83 -14.04 19.99
CA SER A 408 -12.83 -15.48 20.25
C SER A 408 -12.56 -15.80 21.72
N LYS A 409 -13.43 -16.60 22.34
CA LYS A 409 -13.25 -17.07 23.73
C LYS A 409 -12.00 -17.92 23.93
N ASP A 410 -11.57 -18.64 22.90
CA ASP A 410 -10.45 -19.59 22.97
C ASP A 410 -9.12 -18.96 22.56
N LEU A 411 -9.13 -17.98 21.64
CA LEU A 411 -7.90 -17.41 21.08
C LEU A 411 -7.49 -16.08 21.72
N ARG A 412 -8.43 -15.34 22.32
CA ARG A 412 -8.21 -13.96 22.78
C ARG A 412 -7.03 -13.83 23.73
N ASP A 413 -7.00 -14.62 24.80
CA ASP A 413 -6.01 -14.44 25.86
C ASP A 413 -4.59 -14.76 25.36
N ASP A 414 -4.42 -15.87 24.63
CA ASP A 414 -3.16 -16.26 24.02
C ASP A 414 -2.69 -15.24 22.97
N PHE A 415 -3.63 -14.71 22.18
CA PHE A 415 -3.33 -13.68 21.18
C PHE A 415 -2.84 -12.38 21.82
N ILE A 416 -3.52 -11.90 22.88
CA ILE A 416 -3.11 -10.69 23.62
C ILE A 416 -1.72 -10.88 24.22
N VAL A 417 -1.45 -12.03 24.84
CA VAL A 417 -0.13 -12.35 25.42
C VAL A 417 0.96 -12.29 24.34
N LYS A 418 0.70 -12.89 23.17
CA LYS A 418 1.64 -12.88 22.04
C LYS A 418 1.91 -11.47 21.52
N VAL A 419 0.88 -10.64 21.38
CA VAL A 419 1.05 -9.25 20.92
C VAL A 419 1.85 -8.43 21.93
N LYS A 420 1.51 -8.51 23.23
CA LYS A 420 2.26 -7.79 24.28
C LYS A 420 3.74 -8.21 24.32
N ALA A 421 4.02 -9.50 24.14
CA ALA A 421 5.39 -10.00 24.05
C ALA A 421 6.14 -9.49 22.81
N ASP A 422 5.50 -9.42 21.63
CA ASP A 422 6.13 -8.81 20.45
C ASP A 422 6.42 -7.33 20.71
N TYR A 423 5.48 -6.58 21.29
CA TYR A 423 5.65 -5.15 21.54
C TYR A 423 6.78 -4.84 22.51
N GLU A 424 6.93 -5.64 23.57
CA GLU A 424 8.05 -5.54 24.49
C GLU A 424 9.39 -5.77 23.76
N ASN A 425 9.45 -6.79 22.89
CA ASN A 425 10.63 -7.04 22.07
C ASN A 425 10.94 -5.86 21.10
N LYS A 426 9.92 -5.27 20.48
CA LYS A 426 10.09 -4.09 19.61
C LYS A 426 10.58 -2.87 20.40
N ARG A 427 10.02 -2.62 21.59
CA ARG A 427 10.45 -1.55 22.50
C ARG A 427 11.92 -1.70 22.90
N ALA A 428 12.32 -2.89 23.34
CA ALA A 428 13.70 -3.18 23.71
C ALA A 428 14.68 -2.93 22.55
N ARG A 429 14.34 -3.40 21.34
CA ARG A 429 15.13 -3.14 20.12
C ARG A 429 15.18 -1.66 19.74
N HIS A 430 14.08 -0.92 19.90
CA HIS A 430 14.01 0.50 19.62
C HIS A 430 14.91 1.31 20.56
N LYS A 431 14.85 1.04 21.88
CA LYS A 431 15.74 1.63 22.88
C LYS A 431 17.22 1.37 22.55
N GLY A 432 17.57 0.15 22.14
CA GLY A 432 18.92 -0.19 21.71
C GLY A 432 19.40 0.54 20.45
N ARG A 433 18.49 0.96 19.56
CA ARG A 433 18.83 1.74 18.34
C ARG A 433 18.99 3.24 18.59
N LYS A 434 18.31 3.84 19.57
CA LYS A 434 18.54 5.25 19.98
C LYS A 434 20.03 5.50 20.33
N SER A 435 20.77 4.45 20.72
CA SER A 435 22.20 4.49 21.03
C SER A 435 23.16 4.61 19.82
N SER A 436 22.75 4.40 18.56
CA SER A 436 23.71 4.13 17.46
C SER A 436 23.98 5.27 16.47
N ARG A 437 23.26 6.40 16.52
CA ARG A 437 23.56 7.57 15.67
C ARG A 437 23.71 8.82 16.53
N ARG A 438 24.94 9.33 16.59
CA ARG A 438 25.26 10.58 17.28
C ARG A 438 24.53 11.74 16.60
N GLN A 439 23.76 12.50 17.37
CA GLN A 439 23.21 13.78 16.94
C GLN A 439 24.30 14.85 17.07
N LEU A 440 24.34 15.76 16.11
CA LEU A 440 25.16 16.97 16.16
C LEU A 440 24.39 18.05 16.91
N LYS A 441 25.11 18.95 17.60
CA LYS A 441 24.50 20.20 18.07
C LYS A 441 24.01 20.99 16.87
N ILE A 442 22.92 21.75 17.04
CA ILE A 442 22.34 22.54 15.94
C ILE A 442 23.38 23.49 15.30
N ALA A 443 24.26 24.08 16.09
CA ALA A 443 25.36 24.92 15.58
C ALA A 443 26.34 24.16 14.66
N ASP A 444 26.68 22.91 15.00
CA ASP A 444 27.57 22.07 14.19
C ASP A 444 26.85 21.61 12.90
N ALA A 445 25.55 21.31 12.99
CA ALA A 445 24.73 20.99 11.84
C ALA A 445 24.62 22.19 10.87
N ARG A 446 24.41 23.42 11.38
CA ARG A 446 24.41 24.67 10.59
C ARG A 446 25.76 24.92 9.92
N ALA A 447 26.87 24.65 10.62
CA ALA A 447 28.21 24.75 10.03
C ALA A 447 28.44 23.76 8.88
N ASN A 448 27.72 22.63 8.87
CA ASN A 448 27.71 21.63 7.79
C ASN A 448 26.50 21.76 6.84
N LYS A 449 25.92 22.95 6.69
CA LYS A 449 24.81 23.20 5.75
C LYS A 449 25.17 22.94 4.28
N THR A 450 24.16 22.85 3.42
CA THR A 450 24.38 22.71 1.97
C THR A 450 25.15 23.93 1.47
N LYS A 451 26.32 23.70 0.84
CA LYS A 451 27.19 24.77 0.35
C LYS A 451 26.87 25.05 -1.11
N ILE A 452 26.23 26.19 -1.35
CA ILE A 452 25.95 26.74 -2.68
C ILE A 452 26.82 27.98 -2.89
N ASP A 453 27.48 28.08 -4.04
CA ASP A 453 28.19 29.29 -4.43
C ASP A 453 27.22 30.30 -5.05
N TRP A 454 26.70 31.18 -4.19
CA TRP A 454 25.75 32.22 -4.59
C TRP A 454 26.36 33.29 -5.49
N SER A 455 27.69 33.37 -5.61
CA SER A 455 28.33 34.33 -6.52
C SER A 455 28.28 33.90 -7.99
N GLU A 456 28.13 32.59 -8.24
CA GLU A 456 28.01 32.00 -9.57
C GLU A 456 26.54 31.70 -9.95
N TYR A 457 25.60 31.83 -9.00
CA TYR A 457 24.18 31.62 -9.23
C TYR A 457 23.42 32.94 -9.37
N SER A 458 22.64 33.07 -10.45
CA SER A 458 21.71 34.17 -10.65
C SER A 458 20.28 33.62 -10.63
N PRO A 459 19.54 33.79 -9.53
CA PRO A 459 18.15 33.34 -9.45
C PRO A 459 17.31 33.93 -10.58
N THR A 460 16.46 33.11 -11.18
CA THR A 460 15.52 33.58 -12.19
C THR A 460 14.44 34.42 -11.53
N ILE A 461 14.28 35.66 -11.99
CA ILE A 461 13.21 36.55 -11.56
C ILE A 461 11.88 36.02 -12.09
N PRO A 462 10.88 35.77 -11.22
CA PRO A 462 9.53 35.40 -11.65
C PRO A 462 8.96 36.39 -12.67
N ARG A 463 8.27 35.88 -13.71
CA ARG A 463 7.61 36.74 -14.69
C ARG A 463 6.41 37.50 -14.09
N GLN A 464 5.77 36.90 -13.09
CA GLN A 464 4.63 37.48 -12.40
C GLN A 464 4.73 37.22 -10.89
N LEU A 465 5.08 38.26 -10.14
CA LEU A 465 5.05 38.25 -8.67
C LEU A 465 3.62 38.42 -8.14
N GLY A 466 3.43 38.01 -6.89
CA GLY A 466 2.15 38.11 -6.18
C GLY A 466 1.24 36.91 -6.38
N VAL A 467 0.01 37.05 -5.88
CA VAL A 467 -0.99 35.98 -5.83
C VAL A 467 -1.74 35.87 -7.15
N GLN A 468 -1.94 34.64 -7.62
CA GLN A 468 -2.67 34.28 -8.82
C GLN A 468 -3.70 33.21 -8.47
N VAL A 469 -4.93 33.40 -8.96
CA VAL A 469 -6.08 32.54 -8.66
C VAL A 469 -6.56 31.87 -9.94
N PHE A 470 -6.79 30.57 -9.85
CA PHE A 470 -7.34 29.73 -10.91
C PHE A 470 -8.67 29.17 -10.42
N ASP A 471 -9.76 29.71 -10.98
CA ASP A 471 -11.12 29.28 -10.69
C ASP A 471 -11.64 28.41 -11.85
N ASP A 472 -12.36 27.33 -11.53
CA ASP A 472 -12.87 26.33 -12.47
C ASP A 472 -11.80 25.86 -13.50
N TYR A 473 -10.64 25.42 -12.99
CA TYR A 473 -9.56 24.95 -13.84
C TYR A 473 -10.00 23.69 -14.62
N PRO A 474 -9.76 23.61 -15.95
CA PRO A 474 -10.28 22.50 -16.76
C PRO A 474 -9.79 21.13 -16.25
N LEU A 475 -10.72 20.27 -15.82
CA LEU A 475 -10.39 18.91 -15.39
C LEU A 475 -9.71 18.09 -16.50
N THR A 476 -10.03 18.37 -17.76
CA THR A 476 -9.39 17.73 -18.93
C THR A 476 -7.87 17.87 -18.92
N ASP A 477 -7.36 19.02 -18.47
CA ASP A 477 -5.93 19.29 -18.42
C ASP A 477 -5.24 18.54 -17.27
N LEU A 478 -6.00 18.06 -16.29
CA LEU A 478 -5.51 17.31 -15.14
C LEU A 478 -5.43 15.81 -15.43
N VAL A 479 -6.34 15.27 -16.24
CA VAL A 479 -6.42 13.84 -16.56
C VAL A 479 -5.10 13.30 -17.12
N ASP A 480 -4.40 14.09 -17.94
CA ASP A 480 -3.12 13.72 -18.57
C ASP A 480 -1.92 13.80 -17.61
N ARG A 481 -2.14 14.22 -16.36
CA ARG A 481 -1.12 14.33 -15.31
C ARG A 481 -1.36 13.40 -14.12
N ILE A 482 -2.33 12.51 -14.20
CA ILE A 482 -2.61 11.54 -13.14
C ILE A 482 -1.46 10.53 -13.03
N ASP A 483 -0.92 10.37 -11.83
CA ASP A 483 -0.19 9.16 -11.43
C ASP A 483 -1.20 8.12 -10.90
N TRP A 484 -1.36 7.04 -11.67
CA TRP A 484 -2.27 5.94 -11.35
C TRP A 484 -1.68 4.97 -10.33
N THR A 485 -0.38 5.02 -10.04
CA THR A 485 0.25 4.09 -9.10
C THR A 485 -0.38 4.17 -7.71
N PRO A 486 -0.56 5.35 -7.10
CA PRO A 486 -1.20 5.43 -5.78
C PRO A 486 -2.71 5.16 -5.82
N PHE A 487 -3.37 5.31 -6.99
CA PHE A 487 -4.76 4.85 -7.16
C PHE A 487 -4.87 3.34 -6.92
N PHE A 488 -4.00 2.52 -7.54
CA PHE A 488 -3.99 1.08 -7.30
C PHE A 488 -3.60 0.72 -5.86
N GLN A 489 -2.67 1.46 -5.26
CA GLN A 489 -2.28 1.26 -3.86
C GLN A 489 -3.44 1.51 -2.89
N ALA A 490 -4.28 2.53 -3.14
CA ALA A 490 -5.48 2.78 -2.35
C ALA A 490 -6.48 1.62 -2.41
N TRP A 491 -6.47 0.86 -3.51
CA TRP A 491 -7.25 -0.36 -3.71
C TRP A 491 -6.49 -1.64 -3.31
N GLU A 492 -5.42 -1.53 -2.52
CA GLU A 492 -4.56 -2.64 -2.07
C GLU A 492 -4.01 -3.52 -3.22
N LEU A 493 -3.90 -2.98 -4.43
CA LEU A 493 -3.27 -3.64 -5.57
C LEU A 493 -1.81 -3.21 -5.70
N ALA A 494 -0.90 -4.12 -5.38
CA ALA A 494 0.54 -3.86 -5.42
C ALA A 494 1.07 -3.90 -6.86
N GLY A 495 1.70 -2.82 -7.30
CA GLY A 495 2.34 -2.73 -8.61
C GLY A 495 2.52 -1.29 -9.06
N LYS A 496 3.40 -1.05 -10.03
CA LYS A 496 3.56 0.28 -10.66
C LYS A 496 2.72 0.34 -11.94
N PHE A 497 1.96 1.40 -12.15
CA PHE A 497 1.32 1.65 -13.44
C PHE A 497 2.38 2.01 -14.51
N PRO A 498 2.20 1.65 -15.80
CA PRO A 498 1.14 0.80 -16.36
C PRO A 498 1.40 -0.71 -16.20
N ARG A 499 2.58 -1.13 -15.74
CA ARG A 499 2.97 -2.54 -15.64
C ARG A 499 2.01 -3.40 -14.81
N ILE A 500 1.36 -2.82 -13.80
CA ILE A 500 0.36 -3.52 -12.99
C ILE A 500 -0.81 -4.08 -13.81
N LEU A 501 -1.13 -3.49 -14.97
CA LEU A 501 -2.19 -3.98 -15.85
C LEU A 501 -1.83 -5.30 -16.54
N GLU A 502 -0.53 -5.56 -16.68
CA GLU A 502 0.03 -6.77 -17.29
C GLU A 502 0.53 -7.76 -16.22
N ASP A 503 0.27 -7.47 -14.94
CA ASP A 503 0.67 -8.34 -13.83
C ASP A 503 -0.06 -9.68 -13.91
N GLU A 504 0.67 -10.77 -13.70
CA GLU A 504 0.13 -12.13 -13.90
C GLU A 504 -0.89 -12.53 -12.82
N VAL A 505 -0.85 -11.90 -11.64
CA VAL A 505 -1.74 -12.21 -10.52
C VAL A 505 -2.86 -11.19 -10.43
N VAL A 506 -2.51 -9.89 -10.48
CA VAL A 506 -3.49 -8.81 -10.27
C VAL A 506 -3.91 -8.10 -11.56
N GLY A 507 -3.28 -8.38 -12.71
CA GLY A 507 -3.41 -7.57 -13.93
C GLY A 507 -4.81 -7.54 -14.54
N GLU A 508 -5.52 -8.67 -14.53
CA GLU A 508 -6.93 -8.70 -14.96
C GLU A 508 -7.79 -7.79 -14.08
N HIS A 509 -7.64 -7.90 -12.76
CA HIS A 509 -8.40 -7.11 -11.80
C HIS A 509 -8.01 -5.63 -11.83
N ALA A 510 -6.72 -5.32 -11.96
CA ALA A 510 -6.21 -3.97 -12.15
C ALA A 510 -6.77 -3.35 -13.45
N THR A 511 -6.84 -4.13 -14.53
CA THR A 511 -7.43 -3.70 -15.81
C THR A 511 -8.92 -3.40 -15.69
N HIS A 512 -9.67 -4.26 -15.00
CA HIS A 512 -11.10 -4.01 -14.74
C HIS A 512 -11.33 -2.78 -13.86
N LEU A 513 -10.60 -2.66 -12.74
CA LEU A 513 -10.67 -1.50 -11.87
C LEU A 513 -10.32 -0.21 -12.64
N PHE A 514 -9.26 -0.24 -13.46
CA PHE A 514 -8.84 0.89 -14.27
C PHE A 514 -9.90 1.31 -15.29
N ARG A 515 -10.56 0.34 -15.93
CA ARG A 515 -11.67 0.60 -16.85
C ARG A 515 -12.83 1.29 -16.15
N ASP A 516 -13.21 0.80 -14.97
CA ASP A 516 -14.30 1.37 -14.18
C ASP A 516 -13.94 2.79 -13.71
N ALA A 517 -12.69 3.00 -13.27
CA ALA A 517 -12.14 4.31 -12.91
C ALA A 517 -12.15 5.29 -14.09
N LYS A 518 -11.72 4.85 -15.29
CA LYS A 518 -11.76 5.66 -16.51
C LYS A 518 -13.20 6.03 -16.90
N ALA A 519 -14.14 5.11 -16.77
CA ALA A 519 -15.55 5.37 -17.06
C ALA A 519 -16.15 6.41 -16.11
N MET A 520 -15.89 6.30 -14.80
CA MET A 520 -16.31 7.31 -13.83
C MET A 520 -15.59 8.65 -14.06
N LEU A 521 -14.28 8.63 -14.35
CA LEU A 521 -13.53 9.84 -14.62
C LEU A 521 -14.07 10.59 -15.85
N THR A 522 -14.48 9.88 -16.89
CA THR A 522 -15.19 10.48 -18.03
C THR A 522 -16.48 11.18 -17.59
N LYS A 523 -17.30 10.55 -16.75
CA LYS A 523 -18.51 11.20 -16.21
C LYS A 523 -18.19 12.43 -15.35
N ILE A 524 -17.20 12.34 -14.46
CA ILE A 524 -16.75 13.45 -13.62
C ILE A 524 -16.42 14.68 -14.48
N VAL A 525 -15.72 14.47 -15.60
CA VAL A 525 -15.32 15.53 -16.53
C VAL A 525 -16.50 16.04 -17.38
N ASP A 526 -17.23 15.13 -18.02
CA ASP A 526 -18.30 15.47 -18.98
C ASP A 526 -19.52 16.12 -18.29
N GLU A 527 -19.87 15.63 -17.10
CA GLU A 527 -21.00 16.11 -16.29
C GLU A 527 -20.57 17.16 -15.26
N LYS A 528 -19.27 17.48 -15.16
CA LYS A 528 -18.70 18.45 -14.21
C LYS A 528 -19.09 18.19 -12.75
N TRP A 529 -18.95 16.93 -12.31
CA TRP A 529 -19.24 16.56 -10.91
C TRP A 529 -18.34 17.30 -9.90
N LEU A 530 -17.11 17.61 -10.32
CA LEU A 530 -16.11 18.24 -9.47
C LEU A 530 -15.63 19.56 -10.08
N THR A 531 -15.31 20.53 -9.22
CA THR A 531 -14.67 21.79 -9.63
C THR A 531 -13.23 21.83 -9.11
N ALA A 532 -12.28 22.11 -9.98
CA ALA A 532 -10.88 22.31 -9.60
C ALA A 532 -10.57 23.79 -9.38
N ARG A 533 -9.98 24.12 -8.23
CA ARG A 533 -9.54 25.48 -7.89
C ARG A 533 -8.12 25.49 -7.35
N ALA A 534 -7.39 26.56 -7.64
CA ALA A 534 -6.05 26.75 -7.12
C ALA A 534 -5.76 28.22 -6.82
N VAL A 535 -4.88 28.43 -5.85
CA VAL A 535 -4.19 29.69 -5.63
C VAL A 535 -2.71 29.42 -5.52
N MET A 536 -1.90 30.30 -6.12
CA MET A 536 -0.45 30.30 -5.94
C MET A 536 0.05 31.72 -5.73
N GLY A 537 1.25 31.86 -5.18
CA GLY A 537 1.95 33.14 -5.10
C GLY A 537 3.45 32.96 -5.33
N LEU A 538 4.08 33.95 -5.97
CA LEU A 538 5.54 34.04 -6.12
C LEU A 538 6.02 35.33 -5.44
N PHE A 539 7.00 35.22 -4.56
CA PHE A 539 7.39 36.29 -3.66
C PHE A 539 8.92 36.45 -3.60
N PRO A 540 9.42 37.69 -3.48
CA PRO A 540 10.83 37.92 -3.17
C PRO A 540 11.13 37.34 -1.79
N ALA A 541 12.24 36.60 -1.69
CA ALA A 541 12.63 35.95 -0.46
C ALA A 541 14.14 35.83 -0.29
N ASN A 542 14.61 35.71 0.95
CA ASN A 542 15.99 35.39 1.27
C ASN A 542 16.06 34.51 2.51
N SER A 543 17.01 33.59 2.56
CA SER A 543 17.27 32.86 3.80
C SER A 543 17.95 33.76 4.84
N ILE A 544 17.57 33.55 6.10
CA ILE A 544 18.10 34.25 7.28
C ILE A 544 18.38 33.23 8.40
N ASN A 545 19.30 33.59 9.32
CA ASN A 545 19.59 32.79 10.51
C ASN A 545 19.85 31.29 10.23
N ASP A 546 20.47 30.99 9.08
CA ASP A 546 20.73 29.65 8.51
C ASP A 546 19.51 28.80 8.13
N ASP A 547 18.39 28.87 8.85
CA ASP A 547 17.30 27.89 8.75
C ASP A 547 15.92 28.49 8.39
N ASP A 548 15.79 29.81 8.34
CA ASP A 548 14.52 30.50 8.07
C ASP A 548 14.56 31.23 6.72
N ILE A 549 13.39 31.62 6.23
CA ILE A 549 13.23 32.34 4.97
C ILE A 549 12.34 33.56 5.20
N ASP A 550 12.90 34.76 5.06
CA ASP A 550 12.13 35.99 5.01
C ASP A 550 11.41 36.09 3.66
N VAL A 551 10.10 36.33 3.70
CA VAL A 551 9.27 36.65 2.53
C VAL A 551 8.94 38.14 2.58
N TYR A 552 9.25 38.86 1.51
CA TYR A 552 9.10 40.32 1.46
C TYR A 552 7.79 40.75 0.79
N SER A 553 7.30 41.93 1.14
CA SER A 553 6.10 42.53 0.52
C SER A 553 6.28 42.80 -0.98
N ASP A 554 7.49 43.18 -1.39
CA ASP A 554 7.86 43.52 -2.76
C ASP A 554 9.37 43.40 -3.00
N ASP A 555 9.79 43.63 -4.26
CA ASP A 555 11.18 43.50 -4.72
C ASP A 555 12.14 44.52 -4.10
N SER A 556 11.65 45.53 -3.38
CA SER A 556 12.51 46.45 -2.64
C SER A 556 13.15 45.79 -1.41
N ARG A 557 12.56 44.67 -0.92
CA ARG A 557 13.04 43.89 0.24
C ARG A 557 13.22 44.70 1.52
N LYS A 558 12.46 45.80 1.65
CA LYS A 558 12.49 46.69 2.82
C LYS A 558 11.58 46.24 3.96
N GLU A 559 10.44 45.66 3.60
CA GLU A 559 9.44 45.18 4.54
C GLU A 559 9.36 43.66 4.44
N VAL A 560 9.64 43.00 5.56
CA VAL A 560 9.41 41.56 5.72
C VAL A 560 7.92 41.38 5.99
N ARG A 561 7.23 40.67 5.10
CA ARG A 561 5.82 40.34 5.24
C ARG A 561 5.62 39.24 6.27
N MET A 562 6.44 38.20 6.20
CA MET A 562 6.46 37.08 7.15
C MET A 562 7.77 36.30 7.03
N THR A 563 8.01 35.41 7.99
CA THR A 563 9.16 34.50 7.99
C THR A 563 8.65 33.06 7.99
N LEU A 564 9.11 32.26 7.03
CA LEU A 564 8.86 30.82 6.98
C LEU A 564 9.96 30.09 7.72
N HIS A 565 9.60 29.01 8.42
CA HIS A 565 10.52 28.32 9.31
C HIS A 565 10.83 26.92 8.85
N SER A 566 12.11 26.60 8.67
CA SER A 566 12.55 25.23 8.33
C SER A 566 13.36 24.58 9.44
N LEU A 567 13.39 23.24 9.40
CA LEU A 567 14.17 22.40 10.28
C LEU A 567 15.39 21.84 9.54
N ARG A 568 16.46 21.58 10.28
CA ARG A 568 17.73 21.07 9.80
C ARG A 568 17.97 19.65 10.27
N GLN A 569 18.48 18.82 9.36
CA GLN A 569 18.97 17.48 9.70
C GLN A 569 20.04 17.56 10.80
N GLN A 570 19.89 16.86 11.93
CA GLN A 570 20.89 16.88 13.02
C GLN A 570 21.75 15.61 13.13
N GLY A 571 21.36 14.51 12.48
CA GLY A 571 22.16 13.29 12.51
C GLY A 571 23.54 13.49 11.89
N GLU A 572 24.58 12.91 12.49
CA GLU A 572 25.94 12.93 11.92
C GLU A 572 25.95 12.37 10.49
N ARG A 573 26.58 13.10 9.57
CA ARG A 573 26.60 12.78 8.14
C ARG A 573 27.97 12.23 7.73
N PRO A 574 28.02 11.29 6.76
CA PRO A 574 29.28 10.89 6.16
C PRO A 574 30.04 12.11 5.60
N PRO A 575 31.39 12.09 5.57
CA PRO A 575 32.18 13.19 5.03
C PRO A 575 31.72 13.61 3.63
N GLY A 576 31.55 14.92 3.43
CA GLY A 576 31.08 15.51 2.17
C GLY A 576 29.56 15.54 1.97
N ARG A 577 28.76 14.98 2.89
CA ARG A 577 27.30 15.11 2.86
C ARG A 577 26.84 16.21 3.82
N PRO A 578 26.02 17.17 3.37
CA PRO A 578 25.55 18.25 4.22
C PRO A 578 24.44 17.80 5.17
N ASN A 579 24.25 18.56 6.24
CA ASN A 579 23.08 18.57 7.09
C ASN A 579 22.08 19.57 6.50
N ALA A 580 21.17 19.10 5.64
CA ALA A 580 20.32 19.98 4.85
C ALA A 580 19.17 20.60 5.68
N ALA A 581 18.81 21.83 5.32
CA ALA A 581 17.54 22.51 5.64
C ALA A 581 16.94 23.06 4.34
N LEU A 582 15.63 23.26 4.25
CA LEU A 582 15.02 23.81 3.02
C LEU A 582 15.46 25.25 2.74
N ALA A 583 15.72 26.03 3.79
CA ALA A 583 16.25 27.38 3.68
C ALA A 583 17.62 27.45 2.98
N ASP A 584 18.39 26.35 2.96
CA ASP A 584 19.67 26.29 2.24
C ASP A 584 19.50 26.57 0.74
N PHE A 585 18.32 26.34 0.16
CA PHE A 585 18.05 26.48 -1.27
C PHE A 585 17.50 27.85 -1.69
N VAL A 586 17.53 28.84 -0.78
CA VAL A 586 17.19 30.24 -1.06
C VAL A 586 18.37 31.11 -0.68
N ALA A 587 18.73 32.08 -1.53
CA ALA A 587 19.93 32.89 -1.33
C ALA A 587 19.94 33.59 0.04
N PRO A 588 21.01 33.45 0.84
CA PRO A 588 21.15 34.15 2.10
C PRO A 588 21.08 35.65 1.91
N LYS A 589 20.42 36.36 2.83
CA LYS A 589 20.32 37.82 2.81
C LYS A 589 21.69 38.50 2.72
N ASP A 590 22.68 37.97 3.43
CA ASP A 590 24.04 38.51 3.46
C ASP A 590 24.84 38.25 2.16
N SER A 591 24.35 37.39 1.26
CA SER A 591 24.96 37.19 -0.05
C SER A 591 24.74 38.38 -1.00
N GLY A 592 23.73 39.23 -0.71
CA GLY A 592 23.30 40.30 -1.60
C GLY A 592 22.59 39.84 -2.87
N VAL A 593 22.32 38.54 -3.01
CA VAL A 593 21.61 37.97 -4.16
C VAL A 593 20.10 38.00 -3.91
N ASN A 594 19.37 38.54 -4.88
CA ASN A 594 17.91 38.63 -4.85
C ASN A 594 17.29 37.32 -5.32
N ASP A 595 16.71 36.56 -4.40
CA ASP A 595 16.07 35.26 -4.67
C ASP A 595 14.55 35.28 -4.38
N TYR A 596 13.86 34.18 -4.65
CA TYR A 596 12.41 34.09 -4.64
C TYR A 596 11.95 32.74 -4.09
N ILE A 597 10.71 32.72 -3.60
CA ILE A 597 10.02 31.51 -3.19
C ILE A 597 8.60 31.54 -3.73
N GLY A 598 8.04 30.36 -3.99
CA GLY A 598 6.62 30.21 -4.30
C GLY A 598 5.84 29.49 -3.23
N ALA A 599 4.52 29.63 -3.27
CA ALA A 599 3.60 28.83 -2.49
C ALA A 599 2.35 28.51 -3.33
N PHE A 600 1.68 27.40 -3.02
CA PHE A 600 0.45 27.00 -3.68
C PHE A 600 -0.51 26.26 -2.75
N ALA A 601 -1.79 26.30 -3.10
CA ALA A 601 -2.83 25.41 -2.61
C ALA A 601 -3.80 25.09 -3.76
N VAL A 602 -4.06 23.80 -3.98
CA VAL A 602 -4.97 23.30 -5.02
C VAL A 602 -5.99 22.33 -4.44
N THR A 603 -7.17 22.25 -5.05
CA THR A 603 -8.16 21.21 -4.79
C THR A 603 -8.87 20.82 -6.08
N ALA A 604 -9.26 19.55 -6.15
CA ALA A 604 -10.18 19.04 -7.16
C ALA A 604 -11.42 18.37 -6.54
N GLY A 605 -11.69 18.64 -5.25
CA GLY A 605 -12.75 17.99 -4.47
C GLY A 605 -14.00 18.82 -4.25
N ILE A 606 -14.14 20.00 -4.86
CA ILE A 606 -15.32 20.86 -4.64
C ILE A 606 -16.52 20.24 -5.35
N GLY A 607 -17.62 20.04 -4.61
CA GLY A 607 -18.85 19.40 -5.10
C GLY A 607 -18.91 17.88 -4.87
N ILE A 608 -17.89 17.30 -4.24
CA ILE A 608 -17.81 15.84 -4.05
C ILE A 608 -18.89 15.28 -3.13
N ASP A 609 -19.26 16.00 -2.07
CA ASP A 609 -20.11 15.49 -0.99
C ASP A 609 -21.48 15.02 -1.50
N GLU A 610 -22.17 15.80 -2.33
CA GLU A 610 -23.48 15.42 -2.91
C GLU A 610 -23.42 14.09 -3.67
N HIS A 611 -22.32 13.84 -4.38
CA HIS A 611 -22.15 12.63 -5.16
C HIS A 611 -21.76 11.42 -4.30
N VAL A 612 -20.96 11.66 -3.25
CA VAL A 612 -20.61 10.64 -2.25
C VAL A 612 -21.86 10.22 -1.49
N ASP A 613 -22.62 11.18 -0.95
CA ASP A 613 -23.87 10.94 -0.22
C ASP A 613 -24.85 10.14 -1.08
N ARG A 614 -25.00 10.50 -2.37
CA ARG A 614 -25.84 9.76 -3.32
C ARG A 614 -25.42 8.28 -3.47
N PHE A 615 -24.12 7.98 -3.47
CA PHE A 615 -23.65 6.59 -3.54
C PHE A 615 -23.81 5.86 -2.21
N GLU A 616 -23.57 6.54 -1.08
CA GLU A 616 -23.72 5.96 0.25
C GLU A 616 -25.19 5.66 0.59
N ASP A 617 -26.12 6.54 0.19
CA ASP A 617 -27.57 6.36 0.29
C ASP A 617 -28.08 5.19 -0.56
N ASP A 618 -27.45 4.91 -1.71
CA ASP A 618 -27.72 3.71 -2.54
C ASP A 618 -26.89 2.48 -2.11
N HIS A 619 -26.21 2.55 -0.96
CA HIS A 619 -25.36 1.49 -0.44
C HIS A 619 -24.24 1.03 -1.41
N ASP A 620 -23.76 1.94 -2.26
CA ASP A 620 -22.71 1.71 -3.26
C ASP A 620 -21.34 2.23 -2.78
N ASP A 621 -20.77 1.50 -1.80
CA ASP A 621 -19.43 1.82 -1.27
C ASP A 621 -18.35 1.82 -2.36
N TYR A 622 -18.52 0.99 -3.40
CA TYR A 622 -17.56 0.88 -4.49
C TYR A 622 -17.43 2.20 -5.24
N HIS A 623 -18.55 2.80 -5.65
CA HIS A 623 -18.53 4.06 -6.37
C HIS A 623 -18.22 5.26 -5.44
N SER A 624 -18.63 5.24 -4.17
CA SER A 624 -18.21 6.24 -3.18
C SER A 624 -16.67 6.28 -3.03
N ILE A 625 -16.05 5.13 -2.78
CA ILE A 625 -14.58 5.01 -2.64
C ILE A 625 -13.87 5.37 -3.96
N MET A 626 -14.41 4.93 -5.11
CA MET A 626 -13.87 5.26 -6.43
C MET A 626 -13.84 6.77 -6.67
N LEU A 627 -14.94 7.47 -6.34
CA LEU A 627 -15.03 8.92 -6.51
C LEU A 627 -14.04 9.65 -5.62
N LYS A 628 -13.96 9.28 -4.33
CA LYS A 628 -12.98 9.84 -3.37
C LYS A 628 -11.53 9.63 -3.88
N ALA A 629 -11.21 8.43 -4.35
CA ALA A 629 -9.89 8.11 -4.89
C ALA A 629 -9.57 8.89 -6.18
N LEU A 630 -10.53 9.06 -7.09
CA LEU A 630 -10.34 9.83 -8.33
C LEU A 630 -10.20 11.34 -8.06
N ALA A 631 -10.96 11.89 -7.11
CA ALA A 631 -10.81 13.29 -6.71
C ALA A 631 -9.42 13.56 -6.14
N ASP A 632 -8.90 12.66 -5.30
CA ASP A 632 -7.53 12.72 -4.78
C ASP A 632 -6.47 12.66 -5.91
N ARG A 633 -6.65 11.76 -6.89
CA ARG A 633 -5.80 11.71 -8.10
C ARG A 633 -5.83 13.01 -8.90
N LEU A 634 -6.99 13.65 -9.03
CA LEU A 634 -7.13 14.93 -9.73
C LEU A 634 -6.46 16.07 -8.96
N ALA A 635 -6.53 16.09 -7.62
CA ALA A 635 -5.86 17.09 -6.80
C ALA A 635 -4.33 17.00 -6.91
N GLU A 636 -3.78 15.78 -6.87
CA GLU A 636 -2.34 15.53 -7.08
C GLU A 636 -1.90 15.88 -8.51
N ALA A 637 -2.71 15.51 -9.51
CA ALA A 637 -2.47 15.90 -10.89
C ALA A 637 -2.49 17.43 -11.06
N PHE A 638 -3.34 18.14 -10.30
CA PHE A 638 -3.35 19.60 -10.30
C PHE A 638 -2.11 20.19 -9.67
N ALA A 639 -1.59 19.61 -8.58
CA ALA A 639 -0.33 20.04 -8.00
C ALA A 639 0.84 19.89 -9.00
N GLU A 640 0.89 18.78 -9.74
CA GLU A 640 1.88 18.57 -10.81
C GLU A 640 1.71 19.54 -11.98
N ARG A 641 0.46 19.72 -12.46
CA ARG A 641 0.13 20.61 -13.57
C ARG A 641 0.42 22.08 -13.26
N LEU A 642 0.07 22.52 -12.06
CA LEU A 642 0.35 23.88 -11.60
C LEU A 642 1.85 24.10 -11.43
N HIS A 643 2.57 23.10 -10.89
CA HIS A 643 4.02 23.18 -10.80
C HIS A 643 4.66 23.28 -12.19
N GLU A 644 4.25 22.46 -13.17
CA GLU A 644 4.68 22.57 -14.57
C GLU A 644 4.47 24.00 -15.12
N LEU A 645 3.30 24.59 -14.91
CA LEU A 645 2.98 25.96 -15.31
C LEU A 645 3.88 27.00 -14.61
N VAL A 646 4.15 26.82 -13.32
CA VAL A 646 5.06 27.69 -12.57
C VAL A 646 6.48 27.63 -13.14
N ARG A 647 7.01 26.43 -13.39
CA ARG A 647 8.37 26.24 -13.90
C ARG A 647 8.57 26.87 -15.28
N LYS A 648 7.58 26.72 -16.17
CA LYS A 648 7.68 27.13 -17.58
C LYS A 648 7.26 28.57 -17.84
N ASP A 649 6.18 29.00 -17.19
CA ASP A 649 5.46 30.22 -17.59
C ASP A 649 5.43 31.30 -16.52
N LEU A 650 5.09 30.97 -15.27
CA LEU A 650 4.87 31.98 -14.22
C LEU A 650 6.16 32.41 -13.52
N TRP A 651 6.97 31.45 -13.07
CA TRP A 651 8.34 31.69 -12.62
C TRP A 651 9.28 31.68 -13.82
N GLY A 652 9.16 30.67 -14.69
CA GLY A 652 9.77 30.67 -16.02
C GLY A 652 11.28 30.41 -16.05
N TYR A 653 11.79 29.59 -15.13
CA TYR A 653 13.22 29.23 -15.08
C TYR A 653 13.60 28.04 -15.97
N VAL A 654 12.62 27.30 -16.52
CA VAL A 654 12.82 26.22 -17.52
C VAL A 654 11.78 26.28 -18.64
N VAL A 655 11.82 27.36 -19.43
CA VAL A 655 10.80 27.68 -20.46
C VAL A 655 10.64 26.60 -21.53
N ASP A 656 11.74 25.97 -21.93
CA ASP A 656 11.77 24.97 -23.02
C ASP A 656 11.55 23.52 -22.52
N GLU A 657 11.09 23.33 -21.28
CA GLU A 657 10.86 22.01 -20.70
C GLU A 657 9.78 21.22 -21.47
N GLN A 658 10.15 20.01 -21.90
CA GLN A 658 9.27 19.03 -22.54
C GLN A 658 9.44 17.68 -21.85
N LEU A 659 8.62 17.44 -20.82
CA LEU A 659 8.60 16.19 -20.07
C LEU A 659 7.28 15.47 -20.32
N ASP A 660 7.35 14.15 -20.50
CA ASP A 660 6.18 13.30 -20.44
C ASP A 660 5.76 13.06 -18.98
N ASN A 661 4.57 12.47 -18.77
CA ASN A 661 4.04 12.28 -17.42
C ASN A 661 4.93 11.36 -16.56
N GLU A 662 5.56 10.34 -17.15
CA GLU A 662 6.50 9.48 -16.42
C GLU A 662 7.73 10.26 -15.97
N ALA A 663 8.28 11.15 -16.79
CA ALA A 663 9.40 12.00 -16.39
C ALA A 663 8.99 12.99 -15.28
N LEU A 664 7.75 13.52 -15.31
CA LEU A 664 7.21 14.33 -14.21
C LEU A 664 7.08 13.53 -12.90
N ILE A 665 6.51 12.33 -12.95
CA ILE A 665 6.40 11.42 -11.78
C ILE A 665 7.78 11.07 -11.21
N ASN A 666 8.78 10.87 -12.08
CA ASN A 666 10.16 10.60 -11.67
C ASN A 666 10.95 11.88 -11.33
N GLU A 667 10.27 13.02 -11.19
CA GLU A 667 10.82 14.32 -10.80
C GLU A 667 12.01 14.76 -11.66
N LYS A 668 11.95 14.53 -12.98
CA LYS A 668 13.03 14.86 -13.94
C LYS A 668 13.06 16.34 -14.34
N TYR A 669 12.61 17.22 -13.46
CA TYR A 669 12.59 18.67 -13.64
C TYR A 669 13.49 19.38 -12.63
N GLN A 670 13.79 20.64 -12.89
CA GLN A 670 14.48 21.51 -11.95
C GLN A 670 13.52 22.05 -10.88
N GLY A 671 13.97 22.09 -9.63
CA GLY A 671 13.21 22.63 -8.51
C GLY A 671 12.33 21.59 -7.81
N ILE A 672 11.77 21.97 -6.66
CA ILE A 672 10.95 21.11 -5.81
C ILE A 672 9.71 21.83 -5.31
N ARG A 673 8.72 21.07 -4.86
CA ARG A 673 7.45 21.56 -4.32
C ARG A 673 7.10 21.03 -2.91
N PRO A 674 7.96 21.22 -1.88
CA PRO A 674 7.78 20.62 -0.55
C PRO A 674 6.48 21.07 0.14
N ALA A 675 5.75 20.09 0.65
CA ALA A 675 4.47 20.27 1.33
C ALA A 675 4.62 20.05 2.85
N PRO A 676 4.18 21.00 3.72
CA PRO A 676 4.22 20.83 5.17
C PRO A 676 3.56 19.54 5.65
N GLY A 677 4.25 18.77 6.47
CA GLY A 677 3.90 17.42 6.93
C GLY A 677 4.71 16.30 6.26
N TYR A 678 5.34 16.58 5.10
CA TYR A 678 6.27 15.64 4.49
C TYR A 678 7.62 15.60 5.22
N PRO A 679 8.43 14.54 5.03
CA PRO A 679 9.69 14.38 5.76
C PRO A 679 10.71 15.53 5.65
N ALA A 680 10.64 16.36 4.60
CA ALA A 680 11.53 17.51 4.41
C ALA A 680 11.11 18.74 5.21
N CYS A 681 9.82 18.86 5.55
CA CYS A 681 9.22 19.94 6.33
C CYS A 681 8.07 19.38 7.18
N PRO A 682 8.38 18.60 8.23
CA PRO A 682 7.37 17.82 8.96
C PRO A 682 6.44 18.67 9.85
N ASP A 683 6.74 19.95 10.09
CA ASP A 683 5.86 20.83 10.86
C ASP A 683 4.60 21.18 10.05
N HIS A 684 3.45 20.67 10.48
CA HIS A 684 2.16 20.93 9.87
C HIS A 684 1.70 22.40 10.02
N THR A 685 2.17 23.11 11.05
CA THR A 685 1.72 24.48 11.37
C THR A 685 2.22 25.52 10.37
N GLU A 686 3.24 25.22 9.56
CA GLU A 686 3.67 26.09 8.46
C GLU A 686 2.55 26.30 7.41
N LYS A 687 1.51 25.45 7.40
CA LYS A 687 0.29 25.72 6.62
C LYS A 687 -0.42 26.99 7.08
N ALA A 688 -0.35 27.37 8.36
CA ALA A 688 -0.94 28.62 8.84
C ALA A 688 -0.37 29.84 8.08
N LEU A 689 0.96 29.86 7.93
CA LEU A 689 1.66 30.92 7.21
C LEU A 689 1.34 30.88 5.72
N LEU A 690 1.24 29.69 5.11
CA LEU A 690 0.78 29.54 3.73
C LEU A 690 -0.66 30.08 3.55
N TRP A 691 -1.54 29.83 4.52
CA TRP A 691 -2.93 30.32 4.50
C TRP A 691 -3.00 31.85 4.63
N GLU A 692 -2.16 32.45 5.47
CA GLU A 692 -2.04 33.92 5.56
C GLU A 692 -1.43 34.53 4.29
N LEU A 693 -0.49 33.81 3.65
CA LEU A 693 0.20 34.28 2.45
C LEU A 693 -0.72 34.30 1.21
N LEU A 694 -1.50 33.25 1.03
CA LEU A 694 -2.28 33.00 -0.19
C LEU A 694 -3.80 33.19 -0.03
N GLU A 695 -4.32 33.28 1.19
CA GLU A 695 -5.75 33.24 1.51
C GLU A 695 -6.53 32.09 0.77
N PRO A 696 -6.13 30.80 0.86
CA PRO A 696 -6.75 29.70 0.10
C PRO A 696 -8.24 29.49 0.36
N GLU A 697 -8.72 29.80 1.56
CA GLU A 697 -10.16 29.71 1.89
C GLU A 697 -10.99 30.63 0.98
N LYS A 698 -10.52 31.86 0.81
CA LYS A 698 -11.16 32.88 -0.04
C LYS A 698 -10.91 32.62 -1.53
N ASN A 699 -9.69 32.23 -1.89
CA ASN A 699 -9.26 32.19 -3.30
C ASN A 699 -9.47 30.83 -3.97
N ALA A 700 -9.49 29.74 -3.20
CA ALA A 700 -9.64 28.38 -3.74
C ALA A 700 -10.72 27.55 -3.01
N GLY A 701 -11.35 28.07 -1.95
CA GLY A 701 -12.35 27.34 -1.16
C GLY A 701 -11.75 26.26 -0.26
N ILE A 702 -10.45 26.36 0.07
CA ILE A 702 -9.75 25.35 0.87
C ILE A 702 -9.59 25.84 2.31
N THR A 703 -10.13 25.09 3.26
CA THR A 703 -10.02 25.36 4.70
C THR A 703 -9.03 24.41 5.37
N ILE A 704 -8.59 24.75 6.58
CA ILE A 704 -7.75 23.88 7.41
C ILE A 704 -8.39 23.64 8.78
N THR A 705 -8.26 22.42 9.29
CA THR A 705 -8.69 22.05 10.64
C THR A 705 -7.72 22.56 11.71
N GLU A 706 -8.06 22.39 12.99
CA GLU A 706 -7.16 22.68 14.12
C GLU A 706 -5.86 21.84 14.11
N SER A 707 -5.87 20.68 13.42
CA SER A 707 -4.69 19.83 13.20
C SER A 707 -4.01 20.10 11.84
N TYR A 708 -4.42 21.16 11.13
CA TYR A 708 -3.91 21.53 9.80
C TYR A 708 -4.11 20.46 8.72
N ALA A 709 -5.17 19.66 8.84
CA ALA A 709 -5.68 18.87 7.72
C ALA A 709 -6.51 19.79 6.80
N MET A 710 -6.53 19.52 5.49
CA MET A 710 -7.18 20.39 4.51
C MET A 710 -8.57 19.86 4.11
N LEU A 711 -9.51 20.78 3.86
CA LEU A 711 -10.82 20.49 3.28
C LEU A 711 -11.06 21.36 2.04
N PRO A 712 -11.55 20.82 0.91
CA PRO A 712 -11.88 19.41 0.67
C PRO A 712 -10.69 18.46 0.84
N THR A 713 -10.94 17.19 1.16
CA THR A 713 -9.89 16.20 1.45
C THR A 713 -8.95 15.98 0.26
N ALA A 714 -9.49 16.04 -0.97
CA ALA A 714 -8.72 16.08 -2.20
C ALA A 714 -8.09 17.47 -2.42
N ALA A 715 -7.04 17.78 -1.65
CA ALA A 715 -6.31 19.04 -1.72
C ALA A 715 -4.80 18.86 -1.46
N VAL A 716 -3.99 19.72 -2.07
CA VAL A 716 -2.53 19.74 -1.89
C VAL A 716 -2.06 21.18 -1.70
N SER A 717 -1.16 21.41 -0.75
CA SER A 717 -0.53 22.72 -0.53
C SER A 717 0.95 22.57 -0.22
N GLY A 718 1.75 23.54 -0.65
CA GLY A 718 3.19 23.53 -0.39
C GLY A 718 3.89 24.78 -0.89
N PHE A 719 5.22 24.73 -0.87
CA PHE A 719 6.12 25.79 -1.33
C PHE A 719 6.80 25.40 -2.63
N TYR A 720 7.31 26.36 -3.40
CA TYR A 720 8.14 26.12 -4.58
C TYR A 720 9.55 26.67 -4.37
N PHE A 721 10.55 25.86 -4.72
CA PHE A 721 11.97 26.23 -4.73
C PHE A 721 12.54 26.01 -6.13
N ALA A 722 13.15 27.04 -6.72
CA ALA A 722 13.67 26.99 -8.09
C ALA A 722 15.14 26.56 -8.19
N HIS A 723 15.90 26.59 -7.07
CA HIS A 723 17.33 26.32 -7.11
C HIS A 723 17.62 24.91 -7.65
N PRO A 724 18.56 24.73 -8.60
CA PRO A 724 18.78 23.44 -9.26
C PRO A 724 19.32 22.33 -8.36
N GLU A 725 19.96 22.67 -7.25
CA GLU A 725 20.40 21.69 -6.24
C GLU A 725 19.33 21.33 -5.19
N SER A 726 18.17 22.00 -5.23
CA SER A 726 17.08 21.71 -4.33
C SER A 726 16.58 20.27 -4.52
N ARG A 727 16.29 19.60 -3.42
CA ARG A 727 15.94 18.17 -3.39
C ARG A 727 15.15 17.85 -2.14
N TYR A 728 14.29 16.85 -2.22
CA TYR A 728 13.67 16.27 -1.04
C TYR A 728 14.70 15.51 -0.20
N PHE A 729 14.57 15.62 1.11
CA PHE A 729 15.37 14.88 2.08
C PHE A 729 14.51 14.54 3.30
N GLY A 730 14.78 13.42 3.96
CA GLY A 730 14.19 13.15 5.27
C GLY A 730 14.93 13.93 6.36
N LEU A 731 14.21 14.72 7.17
CA LEU A 731 14.78 15.45 8.30
C LEU A 731 15.53 14.51 9.26
N GLY A 732 14.99 13.31 9.48
CA GLY A 732 15.49 12.36 10.46
C GLY A 732 15.04 12.74 11.86
N LYS A 733 15.93 12.58 12.85
CA LYS A 733 15.66 12.98 14.23
C LYS A 733 16.36 14.29 14.57
N ILE A 734 15.70 15.13 15.37
CA ILE A 734 16.20 16.40 15.90
C ILE A 734 16.33 16.32 17.42
N ASP A 735 17.33 17.00 17.96
CA ASP A 735 17.67 17.02 19.38
C ASP A 735 17.10 18.26 20.07
N ARG A 736 17.12 18.26 21.41
CA ARG A 736 16.46 19.28 22.25
C ARG A 736 16.89 20.71 21.93
N ASP A 737 18.15 20.92 21.59
CA ASP A 737 18.69 22.25 21.26
C ASP A 737 18.05 22.86 20.00
N GLN A 738 17.71 22.06 19.00
CA GLN A 738 16.97 22.54 17.83
C GLN A 738 15.49 22.74 18.13
N VAL A 739 14.88 21.90 18.98
CA VAL A 739 13.48 22.10 19.39
C VAL A 739 13.33 23.41 20.16
N GLU A 740 14.26 23.71 21.08
CA GLU A 740 14.32 24.98 21.83
C GLU A 740 14.52 26.19 20.90
N ASP A 741 15.45 26.10 19.95
CA ASP A 741 15.68 27.15 18.95
C ASP A 741 14.46 27.37 18.04
N TYR A 742 13.80 26.30 17.60
CA TYR A 742 12.59 26.38 16.79
C TYR A 742 11.41 26.97 17.58
N ALA A 743 11.25 26.59 18.84
CA ALA A 743 10.25 27.16 19.74
C ALA A 743 10.44 28.68 19.88
N GLN A 744 11.69 29.13 20.05
CA GLN A 744 12.00 30.56 20.11
C GLN A 744 11.65 31.29 18.81
N ARG A 745 12.02 30.73 17.65
CA ARG A 745 11.70 31.31 16.33
C ARG A 745 10.20 31.44 16.09
N LYS A 746 9.42 30.44 16.51
CA LYS A 746 7.95 30.39 16.37
C LYS A 746 7.20 31.10 17.50
N ALA A 747 7.92 31.66 18.48
CA ALA A 747 7.35 32.23 19.71
C ALA A 747 6.45 31.24 20.49
N TRP A 748 6.85 29.97 20.53
CA TRP A 748 6.16 28.88 21.23
C TRP A 748 6.77 28.59 22.60
N SER A 749 5.97 27.99 23.48
CA SER A 749 6.50 27.26 24.63
C SER A 749 7.10 25.92 24.18
N MET A 750 7.96 25.34 25.03
CA MET A 750 8.52 24.02 24.77
C MET A 750 7.44 22.96 24.60
N ASP A 751 6.42 22.94 25.45
CA ASP A 751 5.31 21.97 25.35
C ASP A 751 4.60 22.02 23.99
N VAL A 752 4.48 23.21 23.38
CA VAL A 752 3.86 23.35 22.05
C VAL A 752 4.80 22.84 20.96
N ALA A 753 6.09 23.17 21.04
CA ALA A 753 7.08 22.69 20.08
C ALA A 753 7.23 21.17 20.14
N GLU A 754 7.30 20.58 21.33
CA GLU A 754 7.42 19.15 21.54
C GLU A 754 6.19 18.38 21.05
N ARG A 755 4.98 18.95 21.20
CA ARG A 755 3.76 18.39 20.62
C ARG A 755 3.85 18.31 19.09
N TRP A 756 4.05 19.44 18.42
CA TRP A 756 4.05 19.47 16.95
C TRP A 756 5.24 18.74 16.32
N LEU A 757 6.38 18.69 17.02
CA LEU A 757 7.61 18.05 16.54
C LEU A 757 7.82 16.64 17.09
N ALA A 758 6.89 16.07 17.87
CA ALA A 758 7.01 14.75 18.48
C ALA A 758 7.51 13.64 17.54
N PRO A 759 7.03 13.52 16.28
CA PRO A 759 7.53 12.53 15.34
C PRO A 759 9.01 12.72 14.97
N ALA A 760 9.51 13.96 15.01
CA ALA A 760 10.88 14.33 14.65
C ALA A 760 11.85 14.27 15.84
N MET A 761 11.39 14.26 17.10
CA MET A 761 12.30 14.30 18.27
C MET A 761 13.14 13.03 18.46
N SER A 762 14.39 13.20 18.88
CA SER A 762 15.33 12.14 19.28
C SER A 762 15.13 11.68 20.72
N TYR A 763 14.59 12.55 21.56
CA TYR A 763 14.35 12.37 22.99
C TYR A 763 12.84 12.21 23.29
N ASP A 764 12.50 11.90 24.53
CA ASP A 764 11.10 11.82 24.98
C ASP A 764 10.80 13.12 25.77
N GLY A 765 9.69 13.81 25.50
CA GLY A 765 9.40 15.14 26.07
C GLY A 765 9.18 15.18 27.59
N ASP A 766 9.09 14.01 28.23
CA ASP A 766 9.01 13.88 29.70
C ASP A 766 10.41 13.82 30.37
N ASP A 767 11.51 13.82 29.60
CA ASP A 767 12.91 13.92 30.07
C ASP A 767 13.41 15.38 30.10
#